data_AF-A0A9D2J640-F1
#
_entry.id   AF-A0A9D2J640-F1
#
_cell.length_a   1.000
_cell.length_b   1.000
_cell.length_c   1.000
_cell.angle_alpha   90.00
_cell.angle_beta   90.00
_cell.angle_gamma   90.00
#
_symmetry.space_group_name_H-M   'P 1'
#
loop_
_entity.id
_entity.type
_entity.pdbx_description
1 polymer ?
#
loop_
_entity_poly.entity_id
_entity_poly.type
_entity_poly.pdbx_seq_one_letter_code
_entity_poly.pdbx_strand_id
1 'polypeptide(L)'
;MAHVLSRRRRLSVVSRRVAAGAVGALVATGGVVALSTPAAADDPWVTIDDDGFATFTVPVDEVEEAVGTDISQIVAEGNFGPSANWAEFGLSLGGEVATGVLGPLEPGLYYYQITADDHLPMKDPTNSSSVASEPEWSTLYVPGEGAENLADAPEADRGEVSELTYRSSVAREDRTALVWTPPNYDDSRAESYPVLYLQHGGGQSYRDWVEVGRAAQIFDNLLAQGEIQEMVVVMGNGNVSSFADELLRNITRAAERTYNISSDPSRRALAGLSMGGGQTFDVLASDPGEFSGIGVFGSGSFLGAVDRLIDSDQSIDQINEVTDLVRIYVGNPTDHAYNSTHEALAKLDEAGLEYQFDGANPDAGHNWDAWQENLTDFAQRLFQDGPSDGMSPGHTAIDEPFETPASGTTPTPWVSEDGYVTFETTTEFADAEHVTVWANWGPSHLWTRVELTQEGDRWRGTVGPLEAGWYHYRLIVDMEAQKDTGNPTSVTTEPTWSQFLVPGDAARMVSPVPEGDGGVIEEMTYQSDVAGEQRTSLVWTPPGYDADRAEPYPVFYLQHGGGQSYTDWTEMGQAKNILDNHFRDGNLEPMVVVMSNGNVGDFTTELMENVAPAAEAQFHVSDDPQQRALAGLSMGGGQTMGVLTEQPGEFAYIGTFSAAYSGDGADLDVAAINEGTTLLRLYNGNITDFTYGGVVNTMETFDRLGVAYEFDGWFEGPHGWDTWQYALTDFAPRLFDSATAEDSDGIEIEATVPEAADGYLSLTIAEHGGSVSLGEALNAGDRLAMAGELPAITVTDSRTDEQAGDTGWAVSGQSSALAGAGAEIGADHLGWTPMLANERDGVVAGSAVDGVLSGGGGLAAPQRLLEAASEGRSGSIAATAELLLEVPVDTEPGTYTGAVTVSLFPVD
;
A
#
# COMPACT_ATOMS: atom_id res chain seq x y z
N MET A 1 19.55 -28.70 44.71
CA MET A 1 20.27 -29.69 45.54
C MET A 1 19.94 -31.09 44.99
N ALA A 2 20.89 -31.72 44.25
CA ALA A 2 20.91 -33.09 43.68
C ALA A 2 19.74 -33.49 42.73
N HIS A 3 19.85 -34.24 41.61
CA HIS A 3 20.85 -35.05 40.87
C HIS A 3 20.26 -35.18 39.42
N VAL A 4 20.99 -35.32 38.31
CA VAL A 4 21.50 -36.56 37.66
C VAL A 4 22.13 -36.11 36.32
N LEU A 5 23.45 -36.12 36.13
CA LEU A 5 24.30 -37.12 35.45
C LEU A 5 24.13 -37.36 33.93
N SER A 6 25.22 -36.98 33.23
CA SER A 6 25.67 -37.23 31.86
C SER A 6 25.28 -38.54 31.17
N ARG A 7 25.18 -38.50 29.83
CA ARG A 7 25.74 -39.52 28.92
C ARG A 7 26.04 -38.95 27.52
N ARG A 8 27.32 -38.77 27.22
CA ARG A 8 27.86 -38.68 25.85
C ARG A 8 27.89 -40.07 25.21
N ARG A 9 27.53 -40.19 23.92
CA ARG A 9 28.02 -41.26 23.04
C ARG A 9 28.46 -40.71 21.69
N ARG A 10 29.63 -41.20 21.30
CA ARG A 10 30.49 -40.91 20.14
C ARG A 10 29.84 -41.24 18.80
N LEU A 11 30.14 -40.44 17.78
CA LEU A 11 30.34 -40.91 16.42
C LEU A 11 31.77 -40.57 15.97
N SER A 12 32.38 -41.52 15.28
CA SER A 12 33.79 -41.59 14.91
C SER A 12 34.02 -41.08 13.50
N VAL A 13 34.90 -40.10 13.33
CA VAL A 13 35.49 -39.77 12.02
C VAL A 13 36.94 -40.25 11.99
N VAL A 14 37.25 -41.07 10.99
CA VAL A 14 38.57 -41.57 10.70
C VAL A 14 39.38 -40.47 10.01
N SER A 15 40.44 -40.04 10.68
CA SER A 15 41.44 -39.11 10.21
C SER A 15 42.34 -39.70 9.10
N ARG A 16 42.65 -38.91 8.07
CA ARG A 16 43.93 -38.98 7.35
C ARG A 16 44.72 -37.70 7.60
N ARG A 17 45.87 -37.86 8.23
CA ARG A 17 46.92 -36.84 8.41
C ARG A 17 47.80 -36.77 7.18
N VAL A 18 48.24 -35.56 6.81
CA VAL A 18 49.65 -35.29 6.49
C VAL A 18 50.04 -34.00 7.20
N ALA A 19 51.18 -34.05 7.89
CA ALA A 19 51.76 -33.01 8.73
C ALA A 19 52.76 -32.16 7.93
N ALA A 20 52.96 -30.90 8.33
CA ALA A 20 54.16 -30.45 9.05
C ALA A 20 54.38 -28.93 8.92
N GLY A 21 54.71 -28.26 10.04
CA GLY A 21 55.84 -27.32 10.03
C GLY A 21 55.65 -25.93 10.62
N ALA A 22 56.01 -25.80 11.90
CA ALA A 22 56.76 -24.70 12.53
C ALA A 22 56.04 -23.40 12.96
N VAL A 23 56.13 -23.21 14.28
CA VAL A 23 55.89 -22.01 15.10
C VAL A 23 56.91 -20.92 14.80
N GLY A 24 56.44 -19.67 14.70
CA GLY A 24 57.25 -18.46 14.81
C GLY A 24 56.43 -17.32 15.40
N ALA A 25 56.67 -16.97 16.67
CA ALA A 25 56.08 -15.81 17.33
C ALA A 25 56.68 -14.50 16.79
N LEU A 26 55.86 -13.47 16.57
CA LEU A 26 56.28 -12.06 16.57
C LEU A 26 55.09 -11.10 16.71
N VAL A 27 55.02 -10.48 17.89
CA VAL A 27 54.73 -9.08 18.24
C VAL A 27 53.93 -8.23 17.25
N ALA A 28 52.90 -7.59 17.82
CA ALA A 28 52.07 -6.51 17.30
C ALA A 28 52.80 -5.44 16.46
N THR A 29 52.17 -5.11 15.32
CA THR A 29 52.16 -3.77 14.73
C THR A 29 50.79 -3.59 14.11
N GLY A 30 50.10 -2.51 14.51
CA GLY A 30 48.78 -2.15 14.01
C GLY A 30 48.82 -1.91 12.50
N GLY A 31 47.91 -2.58 11.81
CA GLY A 31 47.49 -2.23 10.46
C GLY A 31 45.97 -2.20 10.52
N VAL A 32 45.40 -1.01 10.29
CA VAL A 32 44.00 -0.87 9.90
C VAL A 32 43.84 -1.75 8.66
N VAL A 33 43.11 -2.85 8.79
CA VAL A 33 42.63 -3.59 7.62
C VAL A 33 41.52 -2.70 7.07
N ALA A 34 41.84 -1.91 6.06
CA ALA A 34 40.81 -1.35 5.20
C ALA A 34 40.04 -2.55 4.64
N LEU A 35 38.82 -2.76 5.13
CA LEU A 35 37.85 -3.59 4.44
C LEU A 35 37.67 -2.93 3.08
N SER A 36 38.24 -3.53 2.05
CA SER A 36 38.00 -3.10 0.68
C SER A 36 36.52 -3.34 0.41
N THR A 37 35.77 -2.27 0.18
CA THR A 37 34.49 -2.34 -0.51
C THR A 37 34.72 -3.09 -1.82
N PRO A 38 33.91 -4.13 -2.14
CA PRO A 38 33.94 -4.70 -3.47
C PRO A 38 33.65 -3.59 -4.48
N ALA A 39 34.30 -3.66 -5.64
CA ALA A 39 33.95 -2.76 -6.74
C ALA A 39 32.50 -3.05 -7.10
N ALA A 40 31.66 -2.02 -7.20
CA ALA A 40 30.31 -2.16 -7.71
C ALA A 40 30.35 -2.92 -9.04
N ALA A 41 29.48 -3.92 -9.19
CA ALA A 41 29.16 -4.46 -10.52
C ALA A 41 28.73 -3.28 -11.42
N ASP A 42 28.96 -3.40 -12.74
CA ASP A 42 28.65 -2.30 -13.67
C ASP A 42 27.14 -1.96 -13.70
N ASP A 43 26.27 -2.91 -13.28
CA ASP A 43 24.82 -2.76 -13.15
C ASP A 43 24.37 -3.09 -11.71
N PRO A 44 23.48 -2.28 -11.10
CA PRO A 44 22.97 -2.54 -9.75
C PRO A 44 22.06 -3.77 -9.72
N TRP A 45 22.10 -4.53 -8.62
CA TRP A 45 21.23 -5.70 -8.46
C TRP A 45 19.75 -5.32 -8.31
N VAL A 46 19.47 -4.12 -7.81
CA VAL A 46 18.11 -3.59 -7.69
C VAL A 46 18.02 -2.25 -8.38
N THR A 47 17.00 -2.11 -9.22
CA THR A 47 16.62 -0.84 -9.86
C THR A 47 15.17 -0.53 -9.53
N ILE A 48 14.83 0.75 -9.45
CA ILE A 48 13.44 1.19 -9.34
C ILE A 48 13.13 2.11 -10.52
N ASP A 49 11.97 1.93 -11.13
CA ASP A 49 11.47 2.80 -12.19
C ASP A 49 10.61 3.95 -11.65
N ASP A 50 10.19 4.85 -12.55
CA ASP A 50 9.39 6.02 -12.21
C ASP A 50 7.97 5.67 -11.72
N ASP A 51 7.52 4.44 -11.99
CA ASP A 51 6.21 3.91 -11.57
C ASP A 51 6.30 3.14 -10.23
N GLY A 52 7.48 3.11 -9.59
CA GLY A 52 7.69 2.53 -8.27
C GLY A 52 7.95 1.02 -8.27
N PHE A 53 8.24 0.39 -9.41
CA PHE A 53 8.55 -1.05 -9.45
C PHE A 53 10.03 -1.32 -9.23
N ALA A 54 10.33 -2.10 -8.20
CA ALA A 54 11.67 -2.61 -7.92
C ALA A 54 11.96 -3.88 -8.72
N THR A 55 12.92 -3.81 -9.65
CA THR A 55 13.41 -4.96 -10.40
C THR A 55 14.70 -5.50 -9.77
N PHE A 56 14.64 -6.74 -9.30
CA PHE A 56 15.78 -7.52 -8.81
C PHE A 56 16.41 -8.29 -9.97
N THR A 57 17.72 -8.13 -10.14
CA THR A 57 18.56 -8.88 -11.09
C THR A 57 19.83 -9.32 -10.36
N VAL A 58 19.78 -10.51 -9.75
CA VAL A 58 20.82 -11.04 -8.87
C VAL A 58 21.67 -12.09 -9.61
N PRO A 59 22.98 -11.87 -9.83
CA PRO A 59 23.88 -12.87 -10.42
C PRO A 59 24.00 -14.13 -9.54
N VAL A 60 23.70 -15.29 -10.12
CA VAL A 60 23.70 -16.57 -9.36
C VAL A 60 25.11 -16.95 -8.92
N ASP A 61 26.14 -16.65 -9.71
CA ASP A 61 27.53 -16.96 -9.39
C ASP A 61 28.07 -16.15 -8.20
N GLU A 62 27.65 -14.89 -8.06
CA GLU A 62 27.97 -14.07 -6.89
C GLU A 62 27.32 -14.62 -5.61
N VAL A 63 26.07 -15.10 -5.70
CA VAL A 63 25.41 -15.78 -4.57
C VAL A 63 26.15 -17.08 -4.24
N GLU A 64 26.48 -17.91 -5.24
CA GLU A 64 27.22 -19.16 -5.03
C GLU A 64 28.62 -18.93 -4.42
N GLU A 65 29.30 -17.83 -4.75
CA GLU A 65 30.57 -17.45 -4.14
C GLU A 65 30.41 -17.04 -2.66
N ALA A 66 29.32 -16.34 -2.33
CA ALA A 66 29.06 -15.84 -0.98
C ALA A 66 28.63 -16.95 -0.01
N VAL A 67 27.72 -17.84 -0.44
CA VAL A 67 27.02 -18.77 0.48
C VAL A 67 27.21 -20.25 0.13
N GLY A 68 27.75 -20.56 -1.04
CA GLY A 68 28.05 -21.92 -1.50
C GLY A 68 27.24 -22.36 -2.73
N THR A 69 27.63 -23.48 -3.33
CA THR A 69 26.97 -24.04 -4.52
C THR A 69 25.76 -24.90 -4.15
N ASP A 70 24.97 -25.31 -5.16
CA ASP A 70 23.78 -26.18 -5.04
C ASP A 70 22.55 -25.47 -4.43
N ILE A 71 22.39 -24.17 -4.71
CA ILE A 71 21.25 -23.35 -4.27
C ILE A 71 19.97 -23.78 -4.99
N SER A 72 18.88 -23.92 -4.24
CA SER A 72 17.56 -24.28 -4.76
C SER A 72 16.61 -23.09 -4.93
N GLN A 73 16.80 -22.03 -4.14
CA GLN A 73 16.05 -20.77 -4.25
C GLN A 73 16.91 -19.57 -3.86
N ILE A 74 16.65 -18.43 -4.51
CA ILE A 74 17.16 -17.12 -4.11
C ILE A 74 15.94 -16.26 -3.79
N VAL A 75 15.99 -15.59 -2.64
CA VAL A 75 14.89 -14.83 -2.08
C VAL A 75 15.41 -13.43 -1.75
N ALA A 76 14.63 -12.41 -2.09
CA ALA A 76 14.80 -11.09 -1.49
C ALA A 76 13.97 -11.06 -0.21
N GLU A 77 14.53 -10.55 0.88
CA GLU A 77 13.83 -10.39 2.15
C GLU A 77 13.87 -8.94 2.58
N GLY A 78 12.77 -8.40 3.09
CA GLY A 78 12.67 -6.97 3.39
C GLY A 78 11.33 -6.56 3.97
N ASN A 79 11.18 -5.27 4.27
CA ASN A 79 9.95 -4.67 4.83
C ASN A 79 8.83 -4.46 3.78
N PHE A 80 8.64 -5.41 2.87
CA PHE A 80 7.61 -5.33 1.81
C PHE A 80 6.34 -6.16 2.13
N GLY A 81 6.23 -6.72 3.33
CA GLY A 81 5.02 -7.37 3.80
C GLY A 81 3.95 -6.38 4.27
N PRO A 82 2.71 -6.84 4.52
CA PRO A 82 1.66 -6.02 5.12
C PRO A 82 2.14 -5.34 6.41
N SER A 83 1.82 -4.06 6.58
CA SER A 83 2.31 -3.22 7.69
C SER A 83 3.82 -3.04 7.76
N ALA A 84 4.48 -3.02 6.60
CA ALA A 84 5.94 -3.02 6.45
C ALA A 84 6.63 -4.14 7.25
N ASN A 85 5.94 -5.25 7.47
CA ASN A 85 6.53 -6.40 8.15
C ASN A 85 7.59 -7.05 7.25
N TRP A 86 8.58 -7.68 7.90
CA TRP A 86 9.58 -8.47 7.21
C TRP A 86 8.91 -9.62 6.47
N ALA A 87 9.19 -9.72 5.17
CA ALA A 87 8.65 -10.74 4.30
C ALA A 87 9.71 -11.28 3.35
N GLU A 88 9.42 -12.43 2.74
CA GLU A 88 10.23 -13.08 1.71
C GLU A 88 9.56 -12.93 0.34
N PHE A 89 10.34 -12.57 -0.67
CA PHE A 89 9.93 -12.48 -2.07
C PHE A 89 10.85 -13.37 -2.93
N GLY A 90 10.29 -14.45 -3.47
CA GLY A 90 11.05 -15.43 -4.25
C GLY A 90 11.44 -14.91 -5.63
N LEU A 91 12.70 -15.08 -6.01
CA LEU A 91 13.20 -14.73 -7.34
C LEU A 91 13.19 -15.95 -8.29
N SER A 92 12.84 -15.71 -9.55
CA SER A 92 12.86 -16.72 -10.60
C SER A 92 14.29 -16.99 -11.06
N LEU A 93 14.78 -18.22 -10.86
CA LEU A 93 16.10 -18.68 -11.29
C LEU A 93 16.13 -18.90 -12.83
N GLY A 94 16.80 -18.00 -13.55
CA GLY A 94 16.80 -17.91 -15.02
C GLY A 94 18.14 -18.24 -15.68
N GLY A 95 18.93 -19.17 -15.13
CA GLY A 95 20.26 -19.50 -15.63
C GLY A 95 21.35 -18.76 -14.85
N GLU A 96 21.98 -17.75 -15.44
CA GLU A 96 23.08 -16.99 -14.80
C GLU A 96 22.58 -15.91 -13.82
N VAL A 97 21.29 -15.56 -13.88
CA VAL A 97 20.66 -14.54 -13.02
C VAL A 97 19.35 -15.04 -12.42
N ALA A 98 19.07 -14.58 -11.20
CA ALA A 98 17.77 -14.66 -10.55
C ALA A 98 17.05 -13.32 -10.72
N THR A 99 15.78 -13.34 -11.10
CA THR A 99 15.02 -12.13 -11.43
C THR A 99 13.64 -12.09 -10.78
N GLY A 100 13.17 -10.90 -10.45
CA GLY A 100 11.83 -10.66 -9.93
C GLY A 100 11.49 -9.18 -9.96
N VAL A 101 10.22 -8.86 -10.11
CA VAL A 101 9.70 -7.49 -10.08
C VAL A 101 8.73 -7.38 -8.92
N LEU A 102 8.98 -6.43 -8.02
CA LEU A 102 8.18 -6.14 -6.85
C LEU A 102 7.62 -4.73 -6.98
N GLY A 103 6.31 -4.55 -6.85
CA GLY A 103 5.70 -3.22 -6.82
C GLY A 103 4.35 -3.13 -7.55
N PRO A 104 3.83 -1.90 -7.75
CA PRO A 104 4.48 -0.65 -7.37
C PRO A 104 4.62 -0.58 -5.85
N LEU A 105 5.76 -0.11 -5.40
CA LEU A 105 6.05 0.12 -3.99
C LEU A 105 5.53 1.50 -3.61
N GLU A 106 4.92 1.60 -2.43
CA GLU A 106 4.55 2.90 -1.88
C GLU A 106 5.80 3.77 -1.63
N PRO A 107 5.69 5.10 -1.72
CA PRO A 107 6.80 5.99 -1.39
C PRO A 107 7.33 5.73 0.03
N GLY A 108 8.65 5.59 0.17
CA GLY A 108 9.24 5.28 1.48
C GLY A 108 10.67 4.76 1.40
N LEU A 109 11.16 4.26 2.53
CA LEU A 109 12.46 3.59 2.61
C LEU A 109 12.26 2.08 2.83
N TYR A 110 12.64 1.31 1.83
CA TYR A 110 12.73 -0.14 1.96
C TYR A 110 14.14 -0.54 2.37
N TYR A 111 14.23 -1.58 3.19
CA TYR A 111 15.48 -2.22 3.54
C TYR A 111 15.35 -3.72 3.33
N TYR A 112 16.37 -4.30 2.69
CA TYR A 112 16.33 -5.67 2.21
C TYR A 112 17.68 -6.36 2.29
N GLN A 113 17.66 -7.68 2.25
CA GLN A 113 18.82 -8.55 2.04
C GLN A 113 18.46 -9.61 0.98
N ILE A 114 19.48 -10.31 0.48
CA ILE A 114 19.27 -11.50 -0.35
C ILE A 114 19.59 -12.72 0.50
N THR A 115 18.76 -13.76 0.42
CA THR A 115 19.02 -15.07 1.03
C THR A 115 19.04 -16.16 -0.03
N ALA A 116 19.86 -17.18 0.21
CA ALA A 116 19.80 -18.44 -0.52
C ALA A 116 19.28 -19.54 0.39
N ASP A 117 18.34 -20.35 -0.13
CA ASP A 117 17.70 -21.45 0.61
C ASP A 117 17.20 -21.02 2.01
N ASP A 118 16.66 -19.80 2.12
CA ASP A 118 16.00 -19.19 3.29
C ASP A 118 16.86 -19.07 4.58
N HIS A 119 18.19 -19.28 4.53
CA HIS A 119 19.02 -19.33 5.76
C HIS A 119 20.39 -18.65 5.70
N LEU A 120 20.81 -18.19 4.52
CA LEU A 120 22.15 -17.62 4.32
C LEU A 120 22.02 -16.19 3.78
N PRO A 121 21.94 -15.17 4.66
CA PRO A 121 21.79 -13.79 4.25
C PRO A 121 23.08 -13.24 3.66
N MET A 122 22.91 -12.37 2.67
CA MET A 122 23.97 -11.61 2.05
C MET A 122 23.49 -10.21 1.70
N LYS A 123 24.43 -9.28 1.79
CA LYS A 123 24.24 -7.91 1.34
C LYS A 123 24.30 -7.85 -0.19
N ASP A 124 23.47 -6.99 -0.78
CA ASP A 124 23.68 -6.55 -2.16
C ASP A 124 25.01 -5.78 -2.25
N PRO A 125 26.03 -6.32 -2.95
CA PRO A 125 27.35 -5.71 -3.04
C PRO A 125 27.37 -4.43 -3.86
N THR A 126 26.31 -4.16 -4.64
CA THR A 126 26.15 -2.94 -5.44
C THR A 126 25.50 -1.81 -4.64
N ASN A 127 24.87 -2.12 -3.50
CA ASN A 127 24.25 -1.16 -2.62
C ASN A 127 25.24 -0.66 -1.55
N SER A 128 25.55 0.64 -1.58
CA SER A 128 26.55 1.24 -0.69
C SER A 128 26.05 1.56 0.72
N SER A 129 24.77 1.32 1.03
CA SER A 129 24.23 1.61 2.35
C SER A 129 24.88 0.74 3.42
N SER A 130 24.78 1.16 4.68
CA SER A 130 25.26 0.39 5.82
C SER A 130 24.22 0.50 6.92
N VAL A 131 23.90 -0.61 7.57
CA VAL A 131 23.07 -0.65 8.79
C VAL A 131 23.88 -1.37 9.86
N ALA A 132 24.26 -0.68 10.92
CA ALA A 132 25.25 -1.18 11.88
C ALA A 132 24.75 -2.37 12.69
N SER A 133 23.45 -2.44 12.98
CA SER A 133 22.84 -3.61 13.63
C SER A 133 22.67 -4.81 12.69
N GLU A 134 22.40 -4.56 11.41
CA GLU A 134 22.09 -5.57 10.39
C GLU A 134 23.00 -5.36 9.16
N PRO A 135 24.28 -5.77 9.22
CA PRO A 135 25.27 -5.47 8.18
C PRO A 135 24.90 -5.97 6.78
N GLU A 136 24.05 -6.99 6.70
CA GLU A 136 23.55 -7.61 5.48
C GLU A 136 22.43 -6.77 4.81
N TRP A 137 21.83 -5.82 5.54
CA TRP A 137 20.78 -4.98 4.98
C TRP A 137 21.33 -3.95 4.00
N SER A 138 20.58 -3.79 2.91
CA SER A 138 20.69 -2.80 1.85
C SER A 138 19.45 -1.93 1.88
N THR A 139 19.50 -0.70 1.35
CA THR A 139 18.35 0.22 1.40
C THR A 139 17.96 0.70 0.01
N LEU A 140 16.67 0.78 -0.26
CA LEU A 140 16.06 1.28 -1.49
C LEU A 140 15.10 2.41 -1.11
N TYR A 141 15.30 3.59 -1.66
CA TYR A 141 14.40 4.72 -1.46
C TYR A 141 13.46 4.87 -2.64
N VAL A 142 12.16 4.92 -2.37
CA VAL A 142 11.09 5.15 -3.35
C VAL A 142 10.59 6.58 -3.16
N PRO A 143 10.82 7.48 -4.11
CA PRO A 143 10.38 8.87 -3.99
C PRO A 143 8.86 8.99 -4.20
N GLY A 144 8.23 9.92 -3.50
CA GLY A 144 6.81 10.24 -3.67
C GLY A 144 6.24 10.97 -2.46
N GLU A 145 4.94 11.21 -2.50
CA GLU A 145 4.19 11.85 -1.42
C GLU A 145 4.31 11.03 -0.12
N GLY A 146 4.60 11.70 0.99
CA GLY A 146 4.80 11.07 2.30
C GLY A 146 6.25 10.65 2.59
N ALA A 147 7.09 10.52 1.56
CA ALA A 147 8.49 10.10 1.71
C ALA A 147 9.50 11.24 1.58
N GLU A 148 9.07 12.50 1.49
CA GLU A 148 9.91 13.66 1.20
C GLU A 148 10.95 13.90 2.29
N ASN A 149 10.56 13.69 3.55
CA ASN A 149 11.46 13.88 4.70
C ASN A 149 12.57 12.83 4.79
N LEU A 150 12.46 11.72 4.06
CA LEU A 150 13.50 10.69 3.96
C LEU A 150 14.51 10.96 2.84
N ALA A 151 14.19 11.86 1.91
CA ALA A 151 15.04 12.26 0.79
C ALA A 151 16.27 13.03 1.27
N ASP A 152 17.37 12.98 0.51
CA ASP A 152 18.50 13.84 0.83
C ASP A 152 18.19 15.31 0.49
N ALA A 153 18.25 16.20 1.49
CA ALA A 153 18.10 17.64 1.30
C ALA A 153 19.19 18.24 0.36
N PRO A 154 19.01 19.45 -0.19
CA PRO A 154 20.06 20.16 -0.90
C PRO A 154 21.33 20.33 -0.04
N GLU A 155 22.53 20.25 -0.63
CA GLU A 155 23.80 20.29 0.12
C GLU A 155 23.93 21.51 1.06
N ALA A 156 23.34 22.65 0.69
CA ALA A 156 23.37 23.87 1.49
C ALA A 156 22.52 23.81 2.77
N ASP A 157 21.56 22.90 2.82
CA ASP A 157 20.57 22.74 3.89
C ASP A 157 20.87 21.52 4.76
N ARG A 158 21.93 20.75 4.44
CA ARG A 158 22.34 19.56 5.22
C ARG A 158 23.06 19.94 6.50
N GLY A 159 22.63 19.34 7.60
CA GLY A 159 23.35 19.32 8.86
C GLY A 159 24.59 18.41 8.83
N GLU A 160 25.42 18.52 9.86
CA GLU A 160 26.61 17.70 10.02
C GLU A 160 26.38 16.61 11.08
N VAL A 161 26.58 15.34 10.69
CA VAL A 161 26.66 14.20 11.61
C VAL A 161 28.11 13.93 11.97
N SER A 162 28.41 13.95 13.27
CA SER A 162 29.75 13.75 13.81
C SER A 162 29.78 12.77 14.99
N GLU A 163 30.95 12.23 15.31
CA GLU A 163 31.13 11.32 16.45
C GLU A 163 31.50 12.10 17.73
N LEU A 164 30.77 11.83 18.82
CA LEU A 164 31.12 12.26 20.17
C LEU A 164 31.68 11.08 20.97
N THR A 165 33.00 11.06 21.17
CA THR A 165 33.64 10.06 22.05
C THR A 165 33.65 10.53 23.51
N TYR A 166 33.25 9.66 24.43
CA TYR A 166 33.21 9.95 25.85
C TYR A 166 33.57 8.74 26.71
N ARG A 167 34.05 9.00 27.94
CA ARG A 167 34.34 7.94 28.91
C ARG A 167 33.05 7.59 29.67
N SER A 168 32.54 6.38 29.48
CA SER A 168 31.40 5.88 30.26
C SER A 168 31.86 5.36 31.62
N SER A 169 31.25 5.90 32.68
CA SER A 169 31.43 5.39 34.04
C SER A 169 30.60 4.13 34.32
N VAL A 170 29.52 3.92 33.57
CA VAL A 170 28.61 2.77 33.68
C VAL A 170 29.21 1.55 32.99
N ALA A 171 29.54 1.66 31.70
CA ALA A 171 30.17 0.60 30.91
C ALA A 171 31.67 0.42 31.22
N ARG A 172 32.31 1.45 31.81
CA ARG A 172 33.75 1.47 32.16
C ARG A 172 34.67 1.36 30.94
N GLU A 173 34.25 1.93 29.84
CA GLU A 173 34.99 1.98 28.57
C GLU A 173 34.79 3.35 27.88
N ASP A 174 35.55 3.59 26.81
CA ASP A 174 35.30 4.75 25.95
C ASP A 174 34.19 4.33 24.97
N ARG A 175 33.17 5.17 24.82
CA ARG A 175 32.00 4.94 23.97
C ARG A 175 31.81 6.11 23.02
N THR A 176 31.02 5.89 22.00
CA THR A 176 30.70 6.88 20.96
C THR A 176 29.18 7.07 20.88
N ALA A 177 28.78 8.32 20.67
CA ALA A 177 27.45 8.73 20.25
C ALA A 177 27.57 9.45 18.90
N LEU A 178 26.49 9.50 18.11
CA LEU A 178 26.42 10.40 16.96
C LEU A 178 25.79 11.72 17.39
N VAL A 179 26.21 12.82 16.77
CA VAL A 179 25.64 14.15 16.98
C VAL A 179 25.33 14.76 15.63
N TRP A 180 24.06 15.07 15.38
CA TRP A 180 23.64 15.90 14.27
C TRP A 180 23.59 17.36 14.73
N THR A 181 24.20 18.24 13.94
CA THR A 181 24.16 19.70 14.13
C THR A 181 23.51 20.36 12.92
N PRO A 182 22.73 21.43 13.11
CA PRO A 182 21.99 22.07 12.02
C PRO A 182 22.96 22.72 11.01
N PRO A 183 22.51 22.94 9.76
CA PRO A 183 23.29 23.68 8.78
C PRO A 183 23.71 25.05 9.34
N ASN A 184 24.99 25.39 9.17
CA ASN A 184 25.60 26.62 9.70
C ASN A 184 25.70 26.71 11.24
N TYR A 185 25.74 25.58 11.94
CA TYR A 185 25.99 25.52 13.38
C TYR A 185 27.13 26.46 13.85
N ASP A 186 26.79 27.37 14.77
CA ASP A 186 27.70 28.34 15.37
C ASP A 186 27.97 28.02 16.86
N ASP A 187 29.18 27.52 17.15
CA ASP A 187 29.66 27.22 18.51
C ASP A 187 29.78 28.47 19.41
N SER A 188 29.74 29.66 18.82
CA SER A 188 29.88 30.96 19.47
C SER A 188 28.55 31.72 19.60
N ARG A 189 27.44 31.13 19.14
CA ARG A 189 26.09 31.69 19.26
C ARG A 189 25.81 32.09 20.72
N ALA A 190 25.29 33.30 20.93
CA ALA A 190 25.06 33.85 22.26
C ALA A 190 24.02 33.07 23.08
N GLU A 191 23.06 32.47 22.39
CA GLU A 191 22.07 31.56 22.95
C GLU A 191 22.44 30.13 22.54
N SER A 192 22.49 29.22 23.49
CA SER A 192 22.77 27.81 23.20
C SER A 192 21.60 27.15 22.47
N TYR A 193 21.89 26.15 21.63
CA TYR A 193 20.87 25.38 20.92
C TYR A 193 20.05 24.52 21.90
N PRO A 194 18.73 24.35 21.70
CA PRO A 194 17.99 23.24 22.30
C PRO A 194 18.61 21.90 21.88
N VAL A 195 18.35 20.84 22.66
CA VAL A 195 18.93 19.53 22.38
C VAL A 195 17.91 18.39 22.52
N LEU A 196 17.85 17.53 21.51
CA LEU A 196 17.16 16.24 21.57
C LEU A 196 18.18 15.12 21.82
N TYR A 197 17.95 14.30 22.82
CA TYR A 197 18.67 13.04 23.01
C TYR A 197 17.81 11.91 22.45
N LEU A 198 18.38 11.11 21.53
CA LEU A 198 17.63 10.12 20.77
C LEU A 198 18.22 8.72 20.99
N GLN A 199 17.37 7.77 21.39
CA GLN A 199 17.80 6.44 21.85
C GLN A 199 17.26 5.31 20.95
N HIS A 200 18.17 4.45 20.49
CA HIS A 200 17.86 3.27 19.66
C HIS A 200 17.19 2.13 20.48
N GLY A 201 16.65 1.14 19.77
CA GLY A 201 16.00 -0.04 20.33
C GLY A 201 16.93 -1.17 20.80
N GLY A 202 16.35 -2.26 21.30
CA GLY A 202 17.10 -3.46 21.68
C GLY A 202 17.64 -4.17 20.44
N GLY A 203 18.85 -4.73 20.50
CA GLY A 203 19.50 -5.36 19.34
C GLY A 203 20.10 -4.37 18.33
N GLN A 204 19.72 -3.10 18.41
CA GLN A 204 20.17 -2.04 17.51
C GLN A 204 21.43 -1.31 18.00
N SER A 205 21.93 -0.45 17.11
CA SER A 205 23.02 0.49 17.25
C SER A 205 22.50 1.94 17.22
N TYR A 206 23.19 2.83 17.94
CA TYR A 206 22.95 4.28 17.89
C TYR A 206 23.17 4.88 16.49
N ARG A 207 23.86 4.15 15.59
CA ARG A 207 24.08 4.55 14.20
C ARG A 207 22.86 4.31 13.32
N ASP A 208 22.00 3.36 13.69
CA ASP A 208 20.86 2.95 12.88
C ASP A 208 19.86 4.10 12.67
N TRP A 209 19.77 5.04 13.61
CA TRP A 209 19.00 6.28 13.44
C TRP A 209 19.39 7.06 12.19
N VAL A 210 20.67 7.11 11.82
CA VAL A 210 21.14 7.79 10.59
C VAL A 210 21.11 6.85 9.40
N GLU A 211 21.43 5.57 9.64
CA GLU A 211 21.71 4.58 8.61
C GLU A 211 20.45 3.99 7.96
N VAL A 212 19.41 3.69 8.74
CA VAL A 212 18.11 3.18 8.28
C VAL A 212 16.94 4.05 8.78
N GLY A 213 17.07 4.71 9.92
CA GLY A 213 16.07 5.65 10.44
C GLY A 213 16.06 7.01 9.72
N ARG A 214 17.02 7.28 8.83
CA ARG A 214 17.13 8.53 8.03
C ARG A 214 16.99 9.82 8.86
N ALA A 215 17.39 9.79 10.13
CA ALA A 215 17.18 10.90 11.06
C ALA A 215 17.84 12.19 10.58
N ALA A 216 19.03 12.11 9.96
CA ALA A 216 19.70 13.28 9.41
C ALA A 216 18.85 13.95 8.31
N GLN A 217 18.29 13.16 7.39
CA GLN A 217 17.41 13.64 6.33
C GLN A 217 16.12 14.23 6.89
N ILE A 218 15.50 13.55 7.85
CA ILE A 218 14.29 14.03 8.51
C ILE A 218 14.54 15.42 9.11
N PHE A 219 15.62 15.59 9.89
CA PHE A 219 15.94 16.88 10.48
C PHE A 219 16.34 17.95 9.45
N ASP A 220 17.11 17.58 8.42
CA ASP A 220 17.51 18.50 7.36
C ASP A 220 16.29 19.04 6.60
N ASN A 221 15.38 18.17 6.18
CA ASN A 221 14.19 18.54 5.41
C ASN A 221 13.20 19.33 6.25
N LEU A 222 12.88 18.87 7.47
CA LEU A 222 11.98 19.60 8.36
C LEU A 222 12.52 20.99 8.70
N LEU A 223 13.85 21.13 8.91
CA LEU A 223 14.45 22.43 9.18
C LEU A 223 14.43 23.33 7.95
N ALA A 224 14.70 22.79 6.76
CA ALA A 224 14.63 23.53 5.50
C ALA A 224 13.21 24.02 5.18
N GLN A 225 12.19 23.23 5.55
CA GLN A 225 10.77 23.58 5.45
C GLN A 225 10.34 24.59 6.54
N GLY A 226 11.15 24.77 7.59
CA GLY A 226 10.84 25.63 8.73
C GLY A 226 9.86 25.01 9.73
N GLU A 227 9.72 23.68 9.70
CA GLU A 227 8.79 22.91 10.53
C GLU A 227 9.37 22.48 11.87
N ILE A 228 10.69 22.61 12.07
CA ILE A 228 11.35 22.39 13.36
C ILE A 228 12.16 23.60 13.82
N GLN A 229 12.25 23.77 15.15
CA GLN A 229 13.22 24.69 15.72
C GLN A 229 14.66 24.18 15.49
N GLU A 230 15.55 25.09 15.11
CA GLU A 230 16.99 24.81 15.03
C GLU A 230 17.54 24.26 16.36
N MET A 231 17.98 23.00 16.37
CA MET A 231 18.40 22.24 17.54
C MET A 231 19.60 21.34 17.25
N VAL A 232 20.21 20.76 18.29
CA VAL A 232 21.24 19.70 18.16
C VAL A 232 20.65 18.36 18.57
N VAL A 233 20.99 17.28 17.88
CA VAL A 233 20.48 15.94 18.20
C VAL A 233 21.63 15.02 18.58
N VAL A 234 21.54 14.37 19.74
CA VAL A 234 22.55 13.46 20.28
C VAL A 234 22.00 12.04 20.32
N MET A 235 22.50 11.17 19.45
CA MET A 235 22.10 9.78 19.31
C MET A 235 23.03 8.88 20.13
N GLY A 236 22.54 8.45 21.30
CA GLY A 236 23.32 7.76 22.32
C GLY A 236 23.21 6.23 22.28
N ASN A 237 24.17 5.55 22.90
CA ASN A 237 24.15 4.09 23.04
C ASN A 237 23.69 3.66 24.43
N GLY A 238 22.41 3.33 24.56
CA GLY A 238 21.74 2.89 25.77
C GLY A 238 21.92 1.41 26.15
N ASN A 239 22.73 0.62 25.43
CA ASN A 239 23.05 -0.76 25.80
C ASN A 239 24.00 -0.83 27.01
N VAL A 240 23.47 -0.52 28.20
CA VAL A 240 24.18 -0.45 29.48
C VAL A 240 23.29 -0.92 30.63
N SER A 241 23.88 -1.20 31.80
CA SER A 241 23.14 -1.67 32.99
C SER A 241 22.26 -0.60 33.66
N SER A 242 22.55 0.69 33.44
CA SER A 242 21.76 1.82 33.96
C SER A 242 21.80 2.94 32.92
N PHE A 243 20.72 3.07 32.17
CA PHE A 243 20.61 4.06 31.10
C PHE A 243 20.58 5.49 31.66
N ALA A 244 19.76 5.76 32.69
CA ALA A 244 19.67 7.09 33.31
C ALA A 244 21.05 7.62 33.76
N ASP A 245 21.87 6.77 34.42
CA ASP A 245 23.23 7.16 34.81
C ASP A 245 24.15 7.39 33.60
N GLU A 246 24.00 6.61 32.53
CA GLU A 246 24.78 6.76 31.31
C GLU A 246 24.43 8.08 30.59
N LEU A 247 23.15 8.36 30.45
CA LEU A 247 22.63 9.59 29.85
C LEU A 247 23.03 10.82 30.67
N LEU A 248 22.63 10.88 31.94
CA LEU A 248 22.75 12.09 32.78
C LEU A 248 24.16 12.36 33.31
N ARG A 249 24.99 11.32 33.49
CA ARG A 249 26.34 11.49 34.05
C ARG A 249 27.45 11.43 33.01
N ASN A 250 27.20 10.85 31.84
CA ASN A 250 28.22 10.68 30.81
C ASN A 250 27.84 11.39 29.51
N ILE A 251 26.76 11.00 28.81
CA ILE A 251 26.42 11.51 27.46
C ILE A 251 26.12 13.01 27.48
N THR A 252 25.14 13.45 28.28
CA THR A 252 24.74 14.87 28.41
C THR A 252 25.94 15.76 28.73
N ARG A 253 26.74 15.37 29.73
CA ARG A 253 27.94 16.12 30.13
C ARG A 253 29.04 16.15 29.08
N ALA A 254 29.16 15.12 28.26
CA ALA A 254 30.12 15.10 27.16
C ALA A 254 29.64 16.01 26.01
N ALA A 255 28.35 15.97 25.70
CA ALA A 255 27.72 16.81 24.69
C ALA A 255 27.82 18.30 25.07
N GLU A 256 27.45 18.69 26.29
CA GLU A 256 27.53 20.06 26.80
C GLU A 256 28.94 20.65 26.84
N ARG A 257 29.97 19.80 26.91
CA ARG A 257 31.37 20.24 26.88
C ARG A 257 31.90 20.45 25.47
N THR A 258 31.26 19.82 24.49
CA THR A 258 31.75 19.73 23.12
C THR A 258 30.95 20.66 22.20
N TYR A 259 29.65 20.78 22.45
CA TYR A 259 28.70 21.56 21.67
C TYR A 259 28.07 22.66 22.53
N ASN A 260 27.78 23.82 21.93
CA ASN A 260 27.01 24.94 22.47
C ASN A 260 25.51 24.61 22.65
N ILE A 261 25.20 23.59 23.44
CA ILE A 261 23.82 23.15 23.71
C ILE A 261 23.33 23.59 25.09
N SER A 262 22.01 23.70 25.25
CA SER A 262 21.38 24.16 26.47
C SER A 262 21.52 23.14 27.61
N SER A 263 21.82 23.66 28.81
CA SER A 263 21.71 22.91 30.07
C SER A 263 20.39 23.18 30.81
N ASP A 264 19.53 24.03 30.25
CA ASP A 264 18.18 24.30 30.77
C ASP A 264 17.24 23.14 30.41
N PRO A 265 16.60 22.47 31.38
CA PRO A 265 15.68 21.37 31.11
C PRO A 265 14.53 21.71 30.16
N SER A 266 14.03 22.95 30.17
CA SER A 266 12.98 23.42 29.25
C SER A 266 13.39 23.40 27.77
N ARG A 267 14.68 23.16 27.51
CA ARG A 267 15.28 23.10 26.17
C ARG A 267 16.01 21.79 25.94
N ARG A 268 15.60 20.74 26.67
CA ARG A 268 16.09 19.37 26.48
C ARG A 268 14.91 18.44 26.26
N ALA A 269 15.03 17.60 25.25
CA ALA A 269 14.09 16.53 24.96
C ALA A 269 14.80 15.18 24.96
N LEU A 270 14.06 14.12 25.26
CA LEU A 270 14.51 12.73 25.22
C LEU A 270 13.47 11.90 24.49
N ALA A 271 13.89 11.14 23.48
CA ALA A 271 13.04 10.19 22.79
C ALA A 271 13.75 8.87 22.53
N GLY A 272 12.98 7.80 22.32
CA GLY A 272 13.54 6.55 21.85
C GLY A 272 12.51 5.53 21.43
N LEU A 273 12.98 4.53 20.69
CA LEU A 273 12.17 3.46 20.13
C LEU A 273 12.27 2.16 20.92
N SER A 274 11.17 1.42 21.06
CA SER A 274 11.10 0.09 21.69
C SER A 274 11.73 0.07 23.10
N MET A 275 12.85 -0.64 23.29
CA MET A 275 13.67 -0.58 24.52
C MET A 275 14.06 0.85 24.88
N GLY A 276 14.46 1.66 23.89
CA GLY A 276 14.81 3.07 24.05
C GLY A 276 13.64 3.96 24.46
N GLY A 277 12.42 3.63 24.03
CA GLY A 277 11.20 4.28 24.49
C GLY A 277 10.91 3.97 25.96
N GLY A 278 11.13 2.71 26.37
CA GLY A 278 11.00 2.31 27.77
C GLY A 278 12.07 2.95 28.66
N GLN A 279 13.30 3.05 28.16
CA GLN A 279 14.40 3.78 28.80
C GLN A 279 14.09 5.28 28.94
N THR A 280 13.47 5.88 27.93
CA THR A 280 13.04 7.28 27.93
C THR A 280 12.00 7.53 29.01
N PHE A 281 10.96 6.70 29.08
CA PHE A 281 9.93 6.80 30.12
C PHE A 281 10.50 6.52 31.53
N ASP A 282 11.47 5.60 31.64
CA ASP A 282 12.15 5.34 32.91
C ASP A 282 12.91 6.57 33.44
N VAL A 283 13.52 7.36 32.56
CA VAL A 283 14.19 8.62 32.95
C VAL A 283 13.18 9.66 33.41
N LEU A 284 12.02 9.79 32.72
CA LEU A 284 10.92 10.65 33.19
C LEU A 284 10.48 10.25 34.61
N ALA A 285 10.35 8.95 34.86
CA ALA A 285 9.91 8.43 36.16
C ALA A 285 10.96 8.62 37.27
N SER A 286 12.26 8.46 36.98
CA SER A 286 13.33 8.51 37.99
C SER A 286 13.89 9.91 38.24
N ASP A 287 13.93 10.75 37.21
CA ASP A 287 14.58 12.06 37.21
C ASP A 287 13.70 13.12 36.50
N PRO A 288 12.45 13.35 36.97
CA PRO A 288 11.53 14.31 36.35
C PRO A 288 12.10 15.74 36.37
N GLY A 289 11.85 16.49 35.31
CA GLY A 289 12.34 17.86 35.13
C GLY A 289 13.79 17.96 34.64
N GLU A 290 14.43 16.86 34.23
CA GLU A 290 15.70 16.91 33.47
C GLU A 290 15.50 17.15 31.95
N PHE A 291 14.32 16.77 31.44
CA PHE A 291 13.87 16.93 30.05
C PHE A 291 12.42 17.39 30.05
N SER A 292 12.09 18.42 29.27
CA SER A 292 10.70 18.89 29.16
C SER A 292 9.92 18.23 28.02
N GLY A 293 10.61 17.67 27.01
CA GLY A 293 9.99 16.88 25.94
C GLY A 293 10.35 15.39 26.04
N ILE A 294 9.34 14.52 26.05
CA ILE A 294 9.48 13.06 26.18
C ILE A 294 8.76 12.38 25.00
N GLY A 295 9.48 11.57 24.22
CA GLY A 295 8.93 10.81 23.08
C GLY A 295 9.09 9.31 23.26
N VAL A 296 7.97 8.56 23.30
CA VAL A 296 7.97 7.10 23.49
C VAL A 296 7.48 6.41 22.22
N PHE A 297 8.40 5.84 21.43
CA PHE A 297 8.07 5.23 20.14
C PHE A 297 7.91 3.71 20.30
N GLY A 298 6.68 3.19 20.23
CA GLY A 298 6.38 1.75 20.20
C GLY A 298 7.02 0.97 21.34
N SER A 299 6.86 1.38 22.60
CA SER A 299 7.50 0.68 23.71
C SER A 299 6.61 -0.44 24.28
N GLY A 300 6.96 -1.70 24.02
CA GLY A 300 6.25 -2.84 24.63
C GLY A 300 6.57 -3.10 26.10
N SER A 301 7.51 -2.34 26.68
CA SER A 301 8.18 -2.67 27.95
C SER A 301 8.12 -1.57 29.02
N PHE A 302 7.34 -0.51 28.83
CA PHE A 302 7.28 0.61 29.79
C PHE A 302 6.16 0.50 30.84
N LEU A 303 5.32 -0.55 30.82
CA LEU A 303 4.32 -0.77 31.88
C LEU A 303 4.93 -0.78 33.28
N GLY A 304 6.11 -1.41 33.44
CA GLY A 304 6.83 -1.37 34.70
C GLY A 304 7.41 0.00 35.06
N ALA A 305 7.67 0.86 34.06
CA ALA A 305 8.08 2.24 34.24
C ALA A 305 6.90 3.13 34.66
N VAL A 306 5.72 2.90 34.07
CA VAL A 306 4.44 3.50 34.48
C VAL A 306 4.14 3.16 35.94
N ASP A 307 4.23 1.88 36.33
CA ASP A 307 4.04 1.47 37.73
C ASP A 307 5.03 2.20 38.67
N ARG A 308 6.30 2.31 38.29
CA ARG A 308 7.31 3.05 39.07
C ARG A 308 7.02 4.54 39.19
N LEU A 309 6.52 5.17 38.12
CA LEU A 309 6.16 6.57 38.09
C LEU A 309 4.99 6.84 39.06
N ILE A 310 3.96 6.00 39.00
CA ILE A 310 2.78 6.07 39.87
C ILE A 310 3.15 5.81 41.34
N ASP A 311 4.03 4.85 41.60
CA ASP A 311 4.50 4.50 42.95
C ASP A 311 5.60 5.45 43.48
N SER A 312 6.02 6.45 42.70
CA SER A 312 7.13 7.33 43.08
C SER A 312 6.77 8.26 44.25
N ASP A 313 7.79 8.73 44.98
CA ASP A 313 7.61 9.72 46.06
C ASP A 313 7.23 11.12 45.51
N GLN A 314 7.32 11.35 44.20
CA GLN A 314 6.92 12.60 43.54
C GLN A 314 5.46 12.52 43.10
N SER A 315 4.71 13.62 43.23
CA SER A 315 3.32 13.63 42.76
C SER A 315 3.24 13.86 41.25
N ILE A 316 2.27 13.25 40.58
CA ILE A 316 2.00 13.45 39.15
C ILE A 316 1.86 14.94 38.78
N ASP A 317 1.20 15.74 39.62
CA ASP A 317 1.10 17.21 39.44
C ASP A 317 2.48 17.88 39.29
N GLN A 318 3.50 17.40 40.01
CA GLN A 318 4.86 17.95 39.92
C GLN A 318 5.55 17.53 38.62
N ILE A 319 5.25 16.34 38.11
CA ILE A 319 5.77 15.86 36.83
C ILE A 319 5.15 16.67 35.69
N ASN A 320 3.83 16.88 35.72
CA ASN A 320 3.11 17.73 34.75
C ASN A 320 3.62 19.18 34.80
N GLU A 321 3.90 19.74 35.99
CA GLU A 321 4.41 21.12 36.12
C GLU A 321 5.79 21.36 35.48
N VAL A 322 6.60 20.31 35.28
CA VAL A 322 7.98 20.41 34.78
C VAL A 322 8.21 19.71 33.44
N THR A 323 7.17 19.12 32.86
CA THR A 323 7.22 18.38 31.60
C THR A 323 6.23 19.02 30.63
N ASP A 324 6.72 19.64 29.57
CA ASP A 324 5.88 20.35 28.60
C ASP A 324 5.18 19.38 27.65
N LEU A 325 5.82 18.26 27.32
CA LEU A 325 5.32 17.28 26.36
C LEU A 325 5.71 15.86 26.76
N VAL A 326 4.72 14.97 26.86
CA VAL A 326 4.89 13.53 26.79
C VAL A 326 4.10 13.05 25.58
N ARG A 327 4.76 12.52 24.54
CA ARG A 327 4.10 11.99 23.36
C ARG A 327 4.37 10.50 23.18
N ILE A 328 3.29 9.74 22.99
CA ILE A 328 3.29 8.28 22.94
C ILE A 328 2.82 7.83 21.56
N TYR A 329 3.54 6.88 20.99
CA TYR A 329 3.29 6.31 19.67
C TYR A 329 3.35 4.78 19.72
N VAL A 330 2.64 4.13 18.81
CA VAL A 330 2.67 2.67 18.64
C VAL A 330 2.23 2.30 17.24
N GLY A 331 2.75 1.20 16.69
CA GLY A 331 2.24 0.63 15.45
C GLY A 331 0.84 0.02 15.62
N ASN A 332 0.30 -0.52 14.54
CA ASN A 332 -0.98 -1.23 14.54
C ASN A 332 -0.92 -2.56 15.33
N PRO A 333 -2.00 -3.37 15.40
CA PRO A 333 -2.02 -4.67 16.08
C PRO A 333 -0.92 -5.70 15.72
N THR A 334 -0.17 -5.50 14.63
CA THR A 334 1.02 -6.30 14.34
C THR A 334 2.25 -5.88 15.18
N ASP A 335 2.22 -4.69 15.79
CA ASP A 335 3.15 -4.25 16.82
C ASP A 335 2.86 -4.98 18.14
N HIS A 336 3.84 -5.75 18.62
CA HIS A 336 3.74 -6.45 19.91
C HIS A 336 3.57 -5.50 21.12
N ALA A 337 3.83 -4.19 20.95
CA ALA A 337 3.60 -3.16 21.94
C ALA A 337 2.15 -2.63 21.98
N TYR A 338 1.29 -2.96 21.02
CA TYR A 338 -0.08 -2.42 20.88
C TYR A 338 -0.89 -2.59 22.18
N ASN A 339 -1.06 -3.84 22.64
CA ASN A 339 -1.85 -4.14 23.84
C ASN A 339 -1.21 -3.59 25.13
N SER A 340 0.12 -3.60 25.23
CA SER A 340 0.79 -3.00 26.40
C SER A 340 0.66 -1.47 26.42
N THR A 341 0.53 -0.84 25.25
CA THR A 341 0.30 0.60 25.14
C THR A 341 -1.11 0.92 25.61
N HIS A 342 -2.13 0.18 25.17
CA HIS A 342 -3.51 0.28 25.72
C HIS A 342 -3.54 0.28 27.25
N GLU A 343 -2.90 -0.73 27.86
CA GLU A 343 -2.83 -0.84 29.31
C GLU A 343 -2.08 0.34 29.97
N ALA A 344 -1.03 0.84 29.31
CA ALA A 344 -0.26 1.97 29.81
C ALA A 344 -1.09 3.26 29.80
N LEU A 345 -1.76 3.55 28.68
CA LEU A 345 -2.62 4.74 28.54
C LEU A 345 -3.69 4.78 29.64
N ALA A 346 -4.38 3.66 29.88
CA ALA A 346 -5.39 3.57 30.93
C ALA A 346 -4.83 3.87 32.33
N LYS A 347 -3.61 3.40 32.65
CA LYS A 347 -2.94 3.69 33.92
C LYS A 347 -2.50 5.15 34.02
N LEU A 348 -2.03 5.75 32.93
CA LEU A 348 -1.64 7.15 32.89
C LEU A 348 -2.85 8.08 33.09
N ASP A 349 -3.98 7.74 32.47
CA ASP A 349 -5.26 8.43 32.68
C ASP A 349 -5.73 8.34 34.14
N GLU A 350 -5.65 7.15 34.75
CA GLU A 350 -6.02 6.96 36.16
C GLU A 350 -5.09 7.76 37.10
N ALA A 351 -3.81 7.85 36.76
CA ALA A 351 -2.82 8.62 37.50
C ALA A 351 -2.96 10.15 37.30
N GLY A 352 -3.59 10.58 36.20
CA GLY A 352 -3.71 11.99 35.81
C GLY A 352 -2.44 12.58 35.21
N LEU A 353 -1.58 11.77 34.59
CA LEU A 353 -0.43 12.28 33.85
C LEU A 353 -0.93 13.03 32.61
N GLU A 354 -0.37 14.20 32.33
CA GLU A 354 -0.63 14.92 31.07
C GLU A 354 0.25 14.34 29.95
N TYR A 355 -0.37 13.79 28.91
CA TYR A 355 0.32 13.24 27.74
C TYR A 355 -0.53 13.40 26.48
N GLN A 356 0.11 13.22 25.33
CA GLN A 356 -0.50 13.16 24.01
C GLN A 356 -0.29 11.76 23.42
N PHE A 357 -1.33 11.21 22.81
CA PHE A 357 -1.26 9.94 22.10
C PHE A 357 -1.53 10.18 20.61
N ASP A 358 -0.63 9.70 19.76
CA ASP A 358 -0.70 9.90 18.33
C ASP A 358 -1.71 8.98 17.63
N GLY A 359 -2.25 7.98 18.34
CA GLY A 359 -3.01 6.90 17.73
C GLY A 359 -2.11 5.75 17.31
N ALA A 360 -2.70 4.60 16.99
CA ALA A 360 -2.01 3.50 16.36
C ALA A 360 -1.76 3.83 14.88
N ASN A 361 -0.51 3.76 14.45
CA ASN A 361 -0.13 3.94 13.05
C ASN A 361 -0.76 2.81 12.22
N PRO A 362 -1.60 3.11 11.21
CA PRO A 362 -2.32 2.09 10.44
C PRO A 362 -1.40 1.33 9.47
N ASP A 363 -0.33 1.96 9.01
CA ASP A 363 0.51 1.53 7.89
C ASP A 363 1.72 0.68 8.34
N ALA A 364 2.03 0.67 9.64
CA ALA A 364 3.23 0.02 10.15
C ALA A 364 3.06 -0.67 11.51
N GLY A 365 3.76 -1.80 11.67
CA GLY A 365 3.91 -2.53 12.93
C GLY A 365 5.09 -2.04 13.78
N HIS A 366 5.84 -2.98 14.38
CA HIS A 366 7.01 -2.67 15.21
C HIS A 366 8.31 -2.56 14.39
N ASN A 367 8.40 -1.60 13.47
CA ASN A 367 9.48 -1.50 12.50
C ASN A 367 9.96 -0.05 12.26
N TRP A 368 10.94 0.12 11.37
CA TRP A 368 11.55 1.42 11.10
C TRP A 368 10.62 2.40 10.41
N ASP A 369 9.67 1.91 9.62
CA ASP A 369 8.64 2.72 8.95
C ASP A 369 7.84 3.52 10.00
N ALA A 370 7.29 2.84 11.01
CA ALA A 370 6.61 3.52 12.12
C ALA A 370 7.53 4.50 12.87
N TRP A 371 8.79 4.14 13.11
CA TRP A 371 9.71 4.99 13.89
C TRP A 371 10.20 6.22 13.13
N GLN A 372 10.28 6.17 11.81
CA GLN A 372 10.59 7.32 10.95
C GLN A 372 9.46 8.35 11.01
N GLU A 373 8.20 7.91 10.93
CA GLU A 373 7.03 8.77 11.10
C GLU A 373 6.97 9.37 12.52
N ASN A 374 7.15 8.55 13.54
CA ASN A 374 7.15 9.00 14.94
C ASN A 374 8.23 10.08 15.19
N LEU A 375 9.42 9.93 14.59
CA LEU A 375 10.47 10.93 14.69
C LEU A 375 10.08 12.23 13.97
N THR A 376 9.46 12.10 12.81
CA THR A 376 9.01 13.23 11.98
C THR A 376 7.96 14.07 12.72
N ASP A 377 6.93 13.45 13.31
CA ASP A 377 5.92 14.16 14.11
C ASP A 377 6.52 14.71 15.42
N PHE A 378 7.30 13.91 16.14
CA PHE A 378 7.85 14.34 17.43
C PHE A 378 8.77 15.56 17.29
N ALA A 379 9.63 15.59 16.27
CA ALA A 379 10.57 16.68 16.06
C ALA A 379 9.86 18.03 15.88
N GLN A 380 8.74 18.06 15.14
CA GLN A 380 7.93 19.25 14.88
C GLN A 380 7.30 19.86 16.14
N ARG A 381 7.22 19.11 17.23
CA ARG A 381 6.63 19.56 18.50
C ARG A 381 7.66 20.10 19.48
N LEU A 382 8.96 19.92 19.20
CA LEU A 382 10.00 20.25 20.16
C LEU A 382 10.28 21.76 20.20
N PHE A 383 10.17 22.32 21.40
CA PHE A 383 10.61 23.67 21.76
C PHE A 383 9.91 24.82 21.01
N GLN A 384 8.75 24.53 20.41
CA GLN A 384 7.91 25.46 19.68
C GLN A 384 6.44 25.06 19.85
N ASP A 385 5.53 25.93 19.40
CA ASP A 385 4.12 25.55 19.27
C ASP A 385 4.02 24.53 18.12
N GLY A 386 3.68 23.28 18.46
CA GLY A 386 3.64 22.17 17.51
C GLY A 386 2.30 22.04 16.76
N PRO A 387 2.18 20.99 15.93
CA PRO A 387 0.90 20.55 15.38
C PRO A 387 -0.12 20.26 16.48
N SER A 388 -1.40 20.11 16.12
CA SER A 388 -2.46 19.83 17.10
C SER A 388 -2.12 18.63 17.99
N ASP A 389 -2.55 18.67 19.24
CA ASP A 389 -2.28 17.62 20.24
C ASP A 389 -2.94 16.26 19.92
N GLY A 390 -3.77 16.21 18.86
CA GLY A 390 -4.50 15.03 18.42
C GLY A 390 -3.64 13.99 17.69
N MET A 391 -4.35 12.98 17.18
CA MET A 391 -3.80 11.89 16.38
C MET A 391 -3.39 12.39 15.00
N SER A 392 -2.36 11.77 14.44
CA SER A 392 -1.99 12.00 13.04
C SER A 392 -3.10 11.50 12.10
N PRO A 393 -3.21 12.07 10.87
CA PRO A 393 -4.20 11.61 9.90
C PRO A 393 -4.13 10.10 9.68
N GLY A 394 -5.28 9.42 9.64
CA GLY A 394 -5.38 7.96 9.48
C GLY A 394 -5.15 7.15 10.76
N HIS A 395 -4.46 7.70 11.76
CA HIS A 395 -4.22 6.99 13.01
C HIS A 395 -5.50 6.80 13.83
N THR A 396 -5.57 5.67 14.52
CA THR A 396 -6.78 5.26 15.26
C THR A 396 -6.55 5.20 16.76
N ALA A 397 -7.62 5.44 17.54
CA ALA A 397 -7.58 5.24 18.98
C ALA A 397 -7.42 3.74 19.31
N ILE A 398 -6.77 3.44 20.43
CA ILE A 398 -6.79 2.09 21.00
C ILE A 398 -7.85 2.06 22.08
N ASP A 399 -9.11 1.85 21.69
CA ASP A 399 -10.22 1.79 22.65
C ASP A 399 -10.23 0.49 23.44
N GLU A 400 -9.85 -0.62 22.80
CA GLU A 400 -9.83 -1.97 23.35
C GLU A 400 -8.53 -2.70 22.93
N PRO A 401 -8.07 -3.69 23.71
CA PRO A 401 -6.94 -4.50 23.31
C PRO A 401 -7.30 -5.33 22.07
N PHE A 402 -6.31 -5.58 21.22
CA PHE A 402 -6.44 -6.52 20.12
C PHE A 402 -6.44 -7.96 20.67
N GLU A 403 -7.59 -8.62 20.59
CA GLU A 403 -7.76 -10.01 21.01
C GLU A 403 -7.64 -10.95 19.83
N THR A 404 -6.70 -11.89 19.93
CA THR A 404 -6.61 -13.01 19.00
C THR A 404 -7.35 -14.22 19.58
N PRO A 405 -7.89 -15.15 18.75
CA PRO A 405 -8.61 -16.31 19.25
C PRO A 405 -7.79 -17.17 20.23
N ALA A 406 -8.44 -17.94 21.09
CA ALA A 406 -7.71 -18.89 21.93
C ALA A 406 -6.93 -19.91 21.08
N SER A 407 -5.74 -20.31 21.53
CA SER A 407 -4.93 -21.28 20.78
C SER A 407 -5.70 -22.59 20.52
N GLY A 408 -5.58 -23.10 19.28
CA GLY A 408 -6.31 -24.25 18.77
C GLY A 408 -7.70 -23.94 18.23
N THR A 409 -8.07 -22.66 18.07
CA THR A 409 -9.35 -22.27 17.44
C THR A 409 -9.34 -22.61 15.95
N THR A 410 -10.45 -23.17 15.45
CA THR A 410 -10.67 -23.44 14.02
C THR A 410 -12.03 -22.90 13.58
N PRO A 411 -12.20 -22.54 12.28
CA PRO A 411 -11.20 -22.60 11.20
C PRO A 411 -10.12 -21.52 11.32
N THR A 412 -8.98 -21.75 10.66
CA THR A 412 -7.87 -20.78 10.47
C THR A 412 -7.77 -20.41 8.98
N PRO A 413 -7.34 -19.17 8.64
CA PRO A 413 -7.04 -18.09 9.57
C PRO A 413 -8.31 -17.46 10.15
N TRP A 414 -8.13 -16.71 11.24
CA TRP A 414 -9.16 -15.82 11.77
C TRP A 414 -8.98 -14.43 11.18
N VAL A 415 -10.09 -13.81 10.74
CA VAL A 415 -10.13 -12.46 10.18
C VAL A 415 -10.88 -11.56 11.16
N SER A 416 -10.25 -10.46 11.58
CA SER A 416 -10.87 -9.43 12.42
C SER A 416 -11.81 -8.53 11.59
N GLU A 417 -12.66 -7.72 12.26
CA GLU A 417 -13.47 -6.72 11.56
C GLU A 417 -12.60 -5.67 10.84
N ASP A 418 -11.45 -5.32 11.41
CA ASP A 418 -10.50 -4.34 10.86
C ASP A 418 -9.50 -4.95 9.85
N GLY A 419 -9.74 -6.17 9.36
CA GLY A 419 -8.93 -6.78 8.29
C GLY A 419 -7.60 -7.42 8.74
N TYR A 420 -7.35 -7.56 10.05
CA TYR A 420 -6.19 -8.32 10.53
C TYR A 420 -6.46 -9.82 10.47
N VAL A 421 -5.45 -10.58 10.06
CA VAL A 421 -5.58 -12.02 9.81
C VAL A 421 -4.58 -12.79 10.67
N THR A 422 -5.09 -13.56 11.62
CA THR A 422 -4.27 -14.40 12.50
C THR A 422 -4.24 -15.84 11.99
N PHE A 423 -3.03 -16.30 11.68
CA PHE A 423 -2.72 -17.68 11.31
C PHE A 423 -2.27 -18.47 12.53
N GLU A 424 -2.68 -19.74 12.60
CA GLU A 424 -2.14 -20.69 13.58
C GLU A 424 -2.04 -22.08 12.96
N THR A 425 -0.89 -22.74 13.13
CA THR A 425 -0.73 -24.12 12.68
C THR A 425 -1.41 -25.13 13.61
N THR A 426 -1.64 -26.33 13.10
CA THR A 426 -1.84 -27.51 13.96
C THR A 426 -0.56 -27.86 14.72
N THR A 427 -0.65 -28.78 15.68
CA THR A 427 0.49 -29.22 16.49
C THR A 427 1.47 -30.14 15.75
N GLU A 428 1.21 -30.46 14.48
CA GLU A 428 2.05 -31.40 13.73
C GLU A 428 3.41 -30.82 13.32
N PHE A 429 3.51 -29.48 13.31
CA PHE A 429 4.74 -28.74 13.01
C PHE A 429 5.47 -28.23 14.26
N ALA A 430 5.19 -28.79 15.45
CA ALA A 430 5.81 -28.38 16.70
C ALA A 430 7.35 -28.55 16.72
N ASP A 431 7.87 -29.47 15.92
CA ASP A 431 9.32 -29.74 15.79
C ASP A 431 9.94 -29.05 14.55
N ALA A 432 9.17 -28.25 13.79
CA ALA A 432 9.69 -27.49 12.65
C ALA A 432 10.70 -26.42 13.12
N GLU A 433 11.59 -25.99 12.23
CA GLU A 433 12.55 -24.92 12.52
C GLU A 433 12.06 -23.59 11.94
N HIS A 434 11.41 -23.62 10.78
CA HIS A 434 10.89 -22.44 10.10
C HIS A 434 9.48 -22.68 9.56
N VAL A 435 8.57 -21.75 9.83
CA VAL A 435 7.21 -21.78 9.29
C VAL A 435 6.83 -20.40 8.80
N THR A 436 6.54 -20.28 7.50
CA THR A 436 6.01 -19.06 6.90
C THR A 436 4.64 -19.29 6.29
N VAL A 437 3.86 -18.22 6.15
CA VAL A 437 2.62 -18.21 5.38
C VAL A 437 2.90 -17.52 4.05
N TRP A 438 2.65 -18.22 2.94
CA TRP A 438 2.81 -17.69 1.59
C TRP A 438 1.46 -17.36 0.99
N ALA A 439 1.22 -16.11 0.60
CA ALA A 439 -0.07 -15.64 0.12
C ALA A 439 0.02 -14.42 -0.82
N ASN A 440 -1.08 -14.11 -1.52
CA ASN A 440 -1.24 -13.03 -2.50
C ASN A 440 -1.58 -11.67 -1.85
N TRP A 441 -0.83 -11.23 -0.84
CA TRP A 441 -1.05 -9.96 -0.14
C TRP A 441 0.09 -8.95 -0.28
N GLY A 442 1.15 -9.28 -1.02
CA GLY A 442 2.23 -8.34 -1.28
C GLY A 442 1.77 -7.18 -2.15
N PRO A 443 2.65 -6.19 -2.41
CA PRO A 443 2.37 -5.10 -3.34
C PRO A 443 1.84 -5.64 -4.69
N SER A 444 0.77 -5.04 -5.24
CA SER A 444 0.04 -5.58 -6.41
C SER A 444 -0.37 -7.05 -6.27
N HIS A 445 -0.86 -7.50 -5.11
CA HIS A 445 -1.25 -8.91 -4.88
C HIS A 445 -0.10 -9.91 -5.12
N LEU A 446 1.16 -9.49 -5.05
CA LEU A 446 2.30 -10.37 -5.20
C LEU A 446 2.39 -11.39 -4.07
N TRP A 447 3.04 -12.51 -4.38
CA TRP A 447 3.14 -13.64 -3.48
C TRP A 447 4.35 -13.51 -2.55
N THR A 448 4.13 -12.98 -1.35
CA THR A 448 5.18 -12.84 -0.32
C THR A 448 4.94 -13.82 0.83
N ARG A 449 6.01 -14.17 1.55
CA ARG A 449 5.91 -15.04 2.73
C ARG A 449 6.17 -14.25 3.99
N VAL A 450 5.37 -14.47 5.03
CA VAL A 450 5.57 -13.87 6.36
C VAL A 450 5.85 -14.98 7.36
N GLU A 451 6.89 -14.81 8.17
CA GLU A 451 7.30 -15.79 9.18
C GLU A 451 6.33 -15.83 10.37
N LEU A 452 6.02 -17.03 10.85
CA LEU A 452 5.26 -17.26 12.07
C LEU A 452 6.22 -17.43 13.24
N THR A 453 5.74 -17.14 14.46
CA THR A 453 6.51 -17.39 15.69
C THR A 453 5.98 -18.63 16.40
N GLN A 454 6.88 -19.44 16.95
CA GLN A 454 6.49 -20.60 17.76
C GLN A 454 5.91 -20.19 19.12
N GLU A 455 4.64 -20.53 19.36
CA GLU A 455 3.93 -20.36 20.61
C GLU A 455 3.56 -21.74 21.20
N GLY A 456 4.38 -22.24 22.13
CA GLY A 456 4.14 -23.56 22.73
C GLY A 456 4.41 -24.70 21.76
N ASP A 457 3.37 -25.40 21.31
CA ASP A 457 3.44 -26.51 20.34
C ASP A 457 2.86 -26.14 18.96
N ARG A 458 2.67 -24.86 18.68
CA ARG A 458 2.11 -24.32 17.44
C ARG A 458 2.90 -23.12 16.95
N TRP A 459 2.72 -22.79 15.68
CA TRP A 459 3.24 -21.57 15.07
C TRP A 459 2.10 -20.59 14.82
N ARG A 460 2.33 -19.31 15.13
CA ARG A 460 1.30 -18.28 15.13
C ARG A 460 1.84 -16.94 14.65
N GLY A 461 0.99 -16.17 13.97
CA GLY A 461 1.32 -14.82 13.52
C GLY A 461 0.07 -14.08 13.05
N THR A 462 0.12 -12.76 13.11
CA THR A 462 -0.95 -11.87 12.62
C THR A 462 -0.37 -10.96 11.56
N VAL A 463 -1.08 -10.83 10.44
CA VAL A 463 -0.78 -9.90 9.35
C VAL A 463 -1.96 -8.95 9.14
N GLY A 464 -1.74 -7.88 8.39
CA GLY A 464 -2.78 -6.91 8.05
C GLY A 464 -2.51 -5.52 8.63
N PRO A 465 -3.45 -4.57 8.46
CA PRO A 465 -4.78 -4.81 7.88
C PRO A 465 -4.67 -5.18 6.40
N LEU A 466 -5.40 -6.21 5.98
CA LEU A 466 -5.49 -6.59 4.58
C LEU A 466 -6.71 -5.92 3.95
N GLU A 467 -6.61 -5.59 2.66
CA GLU A 467 -7.74 -5.11 1.88
C GLU A 467 -8.85 -6.16 1.81
N ALA A 468 -10.08 -5.70 1.56
CA ALA A 468 -11.19 -6.61 1.35
C ALA A 468 -10.99 -7.38 0.04
N GLY A 469 -10.80 -8.70 0.14
CA GLY A 469 -10.52 -9.55 -1.02
C GLY A 469 -10.58 -11.03 -0.70
N TRP A 470 -10.39 -11.83 -1.75
CA TRP A 470 -10.29 -13.29 -1.64
C TRP A 470 -8.83 -13.71 -1.72
N TYR A 471 -8.31 -14.23 -0.61
CA TYR A 471 -6.90 -14.58 -0.49
C TYR A 471 -6.69 -16.08 -0.60
N HIS A 472 -5.59 -16.45 -1.23
CA HIS A 472 -5.10 -17.82 -1.34
C HIS A 472 -3.77 -17.91 -0.61
N TYR A 473 -3.60 -18.95 0.20
CA TYR A 473 -2.38 -19.14 0.97
C TYR A 473 -2.02 -20.60 1.15
N ARG A 474 -0.75 -20.86 1.46
CA ARG A 474 -0.28 -22.14 1.98
C ARG A 474 0.82 -21.91 3.02
N LEU A 475 1.04 -22.91 3.86
CA LEU A 475 2.16 -22.88 4.80
C LEU A 475 3.41 -23.35 4.09
N ILE A 476 4.56 -22.75 4.38
CA ILE A 476 5.87 -23.29 4.01
C ILE A 476 6.54 -23.70 5.32
N VAL A 477 6.70 -25.01 5.51
CA VAL A 477 7.29 -25.60 6.72
C VAL A 477 8.62 -26.23 6.33
N ASP A 478 9.72 -25.70 6.85
CA ASP A 478 11.08 -26.14 6.51
C ASP A 478 11.29 -26.27 4.98
N MET A 479 10.91 -25.23 4.23
CA MET A 479 10.90 -25.13 2.75
C MET A 479 9.90 -26.03 2.01
N GLU A 480 9.06 -26.81 2.72
CA GLU A 480 8.04 -27.65 2.09
C GLU A 480 6.65 -27.00 2.14
N ALA A 481 5.98 -26.94 1.00
CA ALA A 481 4.60 -26.47 0.92
C ALA A 481 3.63 -27.43 1.63
N GLN A 482 2.88 -26.92 2.59
CA GLN A 482 1.89 -27.65 3.38
C GLN A 482 0.52 -26.97 3.29
N LYS A 483 -0.52 -27.81 3.25
CA LYS A 483 -1.91 -27.37 3.43
C LYS A 483 -2.11 -26.95 4.88
N ASP A 484 -2.76 -25.82 5.11
CA ASP A 484 -3.34 -25.55 6.43
C ASP A 484 -4.56 -26.46 6.62
N THR A 485 -4.38 -27.52 7.41
CA THR A 485 -5.42 -28.52 7.69
C THR A 485 -6.51 -28.01 8.64
N GLY A 486 -6.30 -26.87 9.29
CA GLY A 486 -7.31 -26.15 10.05
C GLY A 486 -8.26 -25.33 9.18
N ASN A 487 -7.92 -25.12 7.92
CA ASN A 487 -8.76 -24.44 6.93
C ASN A 487 -9.64 -25.45 6.17
N PRO A 488 -10.97 -25.23 6.06
CA PRO A 488 -11.89 -26.20 5.50
C PRO A 488 -11.94 -26.21 3.96
N THR A 489 -11.30 -25.25 3.29
CA THR A 489 -11.33 -25.15 1.82
C THR A 489 -10.49 -26.25 1.17
N SER A 490 -10.79 -26.56 -0.08
CA SER A 490 -10.07 -27.56 -0.85
C SER A 490 -9.98 -27.14 -2.31
N VAL A 491 -8.82 -27.41 -2.90
CA VAL A 491 -8.55 -27.19 -4.32
C VAL A 491 -8.11 -28.53 -4.90
N THR A 492 -8.80 -28.99 -5.94
CA THR A 492 -8.66 -30.35 -6.47
C THR A 492 -7.30 -30.57 -7.13
N THR A 493 -6.83 -29.59 -7.89
CA THR A 493 -5.59 -29.61 -8.67
C THR A 493 -4.36 -29.34 -7.82
N GLU A 494 -4.49 -28.45 -6.85
CA GLU A 494 -3.40 -27.97 -6.01
C GLU A 494 -3.78 -28.05 -4.51
N PRO A 495 -3.79 -29.25 -3.92
CA PRO A 495 -4.37 -29.51 -2.60
C PRO A 495 -3.64 -28.85 -1.43
N THR A 496 -2.50 -28.20 -1.65
CA THR A 496 -1.79 -27.42 -0.62
C THR A 496 -2.41 -26.05 -0.40
N TRP A 497 -3.22 -25.53 -1.33
CA TRP A 497 -3.82 -24.20 -1.19
C TRP A 497 -5.00 -24.20 -0.23
N SER A 498 -5.00 -23.20 0.65
CA SER A 498 -6.10 -22.75 1.48
C SER A 498 -6.55 -21.38 1.03
N GLN A 499 -7.75 -20.99 1.45
CA GLN A 499 -8.35 -19.72 1.06
C GLN A 499 -9.09 -19.09 2.24
N PHE A 500 -9.22 -17.77 2.22
CA PHE A 500 -10.06 -17.03 3.14
C PHE A 500 -10.55 -15.73 2.47
N LEU A 501 -11.63 -15.17 3.03
CA LEU A 501 -12.24 -13.93 2.58
C LEU A 501 -12.00 -12.86 3.65
N VAL A 502 -11.44 -11.72 3.25
CA VAL A 502 -11.52 -10.48 4.02
C VAL A 502 -12.76 -9.73 3.54
N PRO A 503 -13.81 -9.61 4.36
CA PRO A 503 -15.08 -9.04 3.92
C PRO A 503 -14.96 -7.53 3.69
N GLY A 504 -15.71 -7.03 2.71
CA GLY A 504 -15.82 -5.60 2.43
C GLY A 504 -16.35 -5.38 1.01
N ASP A 505 -16.58 -4.12 0.64
CA ASP A 505 -17.21 -3.78 -0.64
C ASP A 505 -16.37 -4.22 -1.85
N ALA A 506 -15.04 -4.11 -1.76
CA ALA A 506 -14.12 -4.56 -2.81
C ALA A 506 -14.19 -6.09 -3.03
N ALA A 507 -14.47 -6.87 -1.98
CA ALA A 507 -14.60 -8.32 -2.07
C ALA A 507 -15.99 -8.80 -2.52
N ARG A 508 -16.95 -7.89 -2.76
CA ARG A 508 -18.36 -8.26 -2.98
C ARG A 508 -18.53 -9.25 -4.14
N MET A 509 -17.86 -8.99 -5.26
CA MET A 509 -18.02 -9.81 -6.48
C MET A 509 -17.58 -11.25 -6.27
N VAL A 510 -16.53 -11.47 -5.47
CA VAL A 510 -15.99 -12.80 -5.16
C VAL A 510 -16.63 -13.42 -3.91
N SER A 511 -17.49 -12.68 -3.21
CA SER A 511 -18.18 -13.14 -2.01
C SER A 511 -19.41 -14.00 -2.34
N PRO A 512 -19.71 -15.04 -1.54
CA PRO A 512 -20.88 -15.88 -1.76
C PRO A 512 -22.18 -15.10 -1.57
N VAL A 513 -23.14 -15.32 -2.47
CA VAL A 513 -24.51 -14.82 -2.32
C VAL A 513 -25.29 -15.66 -1.30
N PRO A 514 -26.39 -15.14 -0.70
CA PRO A 514 -27.26 -15.93 0.16
C PRO A 514 -27.71 -17.25 -0.47
N GLU A 515 -27.79 -18.31 0.35
CA GLU A 515 -28.17 -19.65 -0.10
C GLU A 515 -29.54 -19.63 -0.81
N GLY A 516 -29.58 -20.17 -2.03
CA GLY A 516 -30.78 -20.25 -2.87
C GLY A 516 -30.98 -19.06 -3.81
N ASP A 517 -30.21 -17.99 -3.68
CA ASP A 517 -30.30 -16.83 -4.57
C ASP A 517 -29.30 -16.87 -5.74
N GLY A 518 -28.38 -17.84 -5.75
CA GLY A 518 -27.37 -18.04 -6.79
C GLY A 518 -27.73 -19.12 -7.80
N GLY A 519 -26.99 -19.16 -8.90
CA GLY A 519 -27.08 -20.20 -9.92
C GLY A 519 -26.57 -21.55 -9.42
N VAL A 520 -26.78 -22.58 -10.24
CA VAL A 520 -26.48 -23.98 -9.90
C VAL A 520 -25.28 -24.45 -10.70
N ILE A 521 -24.30 -25.05 -10.02
CA ILE A 521 -23.20 -25.78 -10.64
C ILE A 521 -23.58 -27.26 -10.74
N GLU A 522 -23.54 -27.81 -11.95
CA GLU A 522 -23.78 -29.24 -12.23
C GLU A 522 -22.61 -29.85 -12.98
N GLU A 523 -22.41 -31.16 -12.82
CA GLU A 523 -21.43 -31.90 -13.62
C GLU A 523 -22.04 -32.33 -14.96
N MET A 524 -21.33 -32.02 -16.06
CA MET A 524 -21.60 -32.57 -17.38
C MET A 524 -20.55 -33.63 -17.71
N THR A 525 -20.97 -34.85 -18.03
CA THR A 525 -20.06 -35.92 -18.45
C THR A 525 -20.20 -36.16 -19.95
N TYR A 526 -19.08 -36.44 -20.61
CA TYR A 526 -19.03 -36.69 -22.06
C TYR A 526 -17.87 -37.62 -22.42
N GLN A 527 -17.97 -38.28 -23.57
CA GLN A 527 -16.85 -39.04 -24.14
C GLN A 527 -15.99 -38.08 -24.97
N SER A 528 -14.71 -37.98 -24.64
CA SER A 528 -13.75 -37.24 -25.47
C SER A 528 -13.03 -38.22 -26.40
N ASP A 529 -13.17 -38.00 -27.70
CA ASP A 529 -12.42 -38.76 -28.71
C ASP A 529 -10.96 -38.27 -28.82
N VAL A 530 -10.69 -37.02 -28.42
CA VAL A 530 -9.33 -36.46 -28.39
C VAL A 530 -8.50 -37.06 -27.24
N ALA A 531 -9.07 -37.14 -26.03
CA ALA A 531 -8.43 -37.74 -24.87
C ALA A 531 -8.56 -39.27 -24.84
N GLY A 532 -9.56 -39.82 -25.54
CA GLY A 532 -9.85 -41.25 -25.57
C GLY A 532 -10.48 -41.79 -24.28
N GLU A 533 -11.14 -40.94 -23.49
CA GLU A 533 -11.72 -41.26 -22.17
C GLU A 533 -13.02 -40.48 -21.90
N GLN A 534 -13.77 -40.89 -20.87
CA GLN A 534 -14.85 -40.06 -20.35
C GLN A 534 -14.27 -38.90 -19.54
N ARG A 535 -14.79 -37.70 -19.77
CA ARG A 535 -14.37 -36.46 -19.11
C ARG A 535 -15.57 -35.77 -18.48
N THR A 536 -15.27 -34.83 -17.58
CA THR A 536 -16.25 -34.03 -16.86
C THR A 536 -15.99 -32.55 -17.10
N SER A 537 -17.05 -31.77 -17.13
CA SER A 537 -17.05 -30.30 -17.08
C SER A 537 -17.98 -29.84 -15.96
N LEU A 538 -17.71 -28.68 -15.38
CA LEU A 538 -18.68 -27.98 -14.53
C LEU A 538 -19.52 -27.03 -15.38
N VAL A 539 -20.82 -26.99 -15.13
CA VAL A 539 -21.75 -26.14 -15.85
C VAL A 539 -22.50 -25.27 -14.84
N TRP A 540 -22.36 -23.95 -14.95
CA TRP A 540 -23.18 -23.01 -14.22
C TRP A 540 -24.45 -22.70 -15.01
N THR A 541 -25.60 -22.86 -14.37
CA THR A 541 -26.90 -22.45 -14.91
C THR A 541 -27.46 -21.27 -14.11
N PRO A 542 -28.05 -20.28 -14.78
CA PRO A 542 -28.48 -19.06 -14.13
C PRO A 542 -29.68 -19.33 -13.21
N PRO A 543 -29.89 -18.52 -12.15
CA PRO A 543 -31.10 -18.62 -11.34
C PRO A 543 -32.37 -18.62 -12.21
N GLY A 544 -33.22 -19.62 -12.02
CA GLY A 544 -34.46 -19.77 -12.80
C GLY A 544 -34.29 -20.44 -14.17
N TYR A 545 -33.15 -21.08 -14.43
CA TYR A 545 -32.94 -21.88 -15.64
C TYR A 545 -34.11 -22.86 -15.91
N ASP A 546 -34.63 -22.75 -17.12
CA ASP A 546 -35.75 -23.52 -17.69
C ASP A 546 -35.30 -24.20 -18.98
N ALA A 547 -35.14 -25.52 -18.93
CA ALA A 547 -34.74 -26.34 -20.07
C ALA A 547 -35.83 -26.43 -21.17
N ASP A 548 -37.06 -26.01 -20.86
CA ASP A 548 -38.20 -26.02 -21.78
C ASP A 548 -38.54 -24.61 -22.31
N ARG A 549 -37.68 -23.59 -22.08
CA ARG A 549 -37.90 -22.25 -22.62
C ARG A 549 -37.93 -22.26 -24.16
N ALA A 550 -38.53 -21.23 -24.75
CA ALA A 550 -38.77 -21.22 -26.20
C ALA A 550 -37.49 -21.06 -27.04
N GLU A 551 -36.57 -20.21 -26.58
CA GLU A 551 -35.30 -19.92 -27.25
C GLU A 551 -34.14 -20.45 -26.42
N PRO A 552 -33.08 -21.02 -27.00
CA PRO A 552 -31.97 -21.58 -26.22
C PRO A 552 -31.12 -20.54 -25.47
N TYR A 553 -30.57 -20.94 -24.31
CA TYR A 553 -29.35 -20.45 -23.63
C TYR A 553 -28.25 -19.86 -24.54
N PRO A 554 -27.87 -18.57 -24.55
CA PRO A 554 -26.48 -18.25 -24.89
C PRO A 554 -25.52 -19.03 -23.98
N VAL A 555 -24.35 -19.37 -24.52
CA VAL A 555 -23.37 -20.23 -23.84
C VAL A 555 -21.98 -19.61 -23.83
N PHE A 556 -21.37 -19.60 -22.65
CA PHE A 556 -20.02 -19.11 -22.42
C PHE A 556 -19.09 -20.26 -22.01
N TYR A 557 -18.12 -20.58 -22.84
CA TYR A 557 -17.08 -21.57 -22.54
C TYR A 557 -15.89 -20.89 -21.87
N LEU A 558 -15.53 -21.37 -20.67
CA LEU A 558 -14.53 -20.72 -19.81
C LEU A 558 -13.40 -21.72 -19.47
N GLN A 559 -12.19 -21.45 -19.95
CA GLN A 559 -11.04 -22.37 -19.87
C GLN A 559 -10.02 -21.98 -18.81
N HIS A 560 -9.50 -22.99 -18.11
CA HIS A 560 -8.48 -22.87 -17.07
C HIS A 560 -7.05 -22.82 -17.66
N GLY A 561 -6.05 -22.57 -16.80
CA GLY A 561 -4.64 -22.50 -17.15
C GLY A 561 -3.90 -23.83 -17.11
N GLY A 562 -2.59 -23.80 -17.35
CA GLY A 562 -1.74 -24.99 -17.24
C GLY A 562 -1.62 -25.46 -15.79
N GLY A 563 -1.63 -26.78 -15.56
CA GLY A 563 -1.59 -27.36 -14.21
C GLY A 563 -2.95 -27.39 -13.49
N GLN A 564 -3.96 -26.76 -14.07
CA GLN A 564 -5.32 -26.67 -13.54
C GLN A 564 -6.29 -27.65 -14.23
N SER A 565 -7.58 -27.60 -13.90
CA SER A 565 -8.63 -28.47 -14.37
C SER A 565 -9.99 -27.77 -14.47
N TYR A 566 -11.02 -28.53 -14.83
CA TYR A 566 -12.40 -28.06 -14.97
C TYR A 566 -13.05 -27.56 -13.67
N THR A 567 -12.42 -27.76 -12.50
CA THR A 567 -12.93 -27.26 -11.21
C THR A 567 -12.38 -25.90 -10.82
N ASP A 568 -11.23 -25.49 -11.36
CA ASP A 568 -10.43 -24.40 -10.82
C ASP A 568 -11.09 -23.02 -10.93
N TRP A 569 -11.88 -22.77 -11.98
CA TRP A 569 -12.68 -21.54 -12.06
C TRP A 569 -13.68 -21.43 -10.91
N THR A 570 -14.19 -22.54 -10.39
CA THR A 570 -15.08 -22.55 -9.23
C THR A 570 -14.34 -22.56 -7.90
N GLU A 571 -13.28 -23.37 -7.78
CA GLU A 571 -12.55 -23.56 -6.52
C GLU A 571 -11.60 -22.39 -6.24
N MET A 572 -10.86 -21.92 -7.24
CA MET A 572 -9.87 -20.85 -7.10
C MET A 572 -10.41 -19.50 -7.60
N GLY A 573 -11.07 -19.51 -8.76
CA GLY A 573 -11.52 -18.30 -9.45
C GLY A 573 -12.82 -17.70 -8.97
N GLN A 574 -13.50 -18.30 -7.99
CA GLN A 574 -14.79 -17.84 -7.47
C GLN A 574 -15.83 -17.53 -8.57
N ALA A 575 -15.75 -18.20 -9.73
CA ALA A 575 -16.58 -17.89 -10.90
C ALA A 575 -18.07 -17.95 -10.58
N LYS A 576 -18.49 -18.92 -9.75
CA LYS A 576 -19.88 -19.01 -9.29
C LYS A 576 -20.31 -17.72 -8.58
N ASN A 577 -19.50 -17.21 -7.65
CA ASN A 577 -19.83 -16.01 -6.88
C ASN A 577 -19.88 -14.78 -7.79
N ILE A 578 -18.92 -14.64 -8.71
CA ILE A 578 -18.88 -13.54 -9.68
C ILE A 578 -20.15 -13.55 -10.54
N LEU A 579 -20.49 -14.70 -11.14
CA LEU A 579 -21.67 -14.86 -11.99
C LEU A 579 -22.97 -14.62 -11.20
N ASP A 580 -23.08 -15.14 -9.98
CA ASP A 580 -24.25 -14.95 -9.14
C ASP A 580 -24.46 -13.49 -8.74
N ASN A 581 -23.38 -12.78 -8.38
CA ASN A 581 -23.46 -11.36 -8.02
C ASN A 581 -23.84 -10.50 -9.24
N HIS A 582 -23.23 -10.69 -10.40
CA HIS A 582 -23.65 -9.97 -11.60
C HIS A 582 -25.10 -10.28 -11.99
N PHE A 583 -25.53 -11.54 -11.89
CA PHE A 583 -26.92 -11.91 -12.19
C PHE A 583 -27.90 -11.20 -11.25
N ARG A 584 -27.59 -11.14 -9.95
CA ARG A 584 -28.42 -10.42 -8.96
C ARG A 584 -28.49 -8.93 -9.22
N ASP A 585 -27.40 -8.34 -9.72
CA ASP A 585 -27.34 -6.93 -10.08
C ASP A 585 -28.06 -6.63 -11.40
N GLY A 586 -28.46 -7.66 -12.16
CA GLY A 586 -29.08 -7.51 -13.48
C GLY A 586 -28.07 -7.25 -14.59
N ASN A 587 -26.79 -7.54 -14.36
CA ASN A 587 -25.68 -7.27 -15.27
C ASN A 587 -25.42 -8.41 -16.28
N LEU A 588 -26.08 -9.57 -16.15
CA LEU A 588 -25.91 -10.69 -17.08
C LEU A 588 -27.19 -10.93 -17.88
N GLU A 589 -27.05 -11.10 -19.20
CA GLU A 589 -28.03 -11.87 -19.97
C GLU A 589 -28.05 -13.31 -19.42
N PRO A 590 -29.24 -13.91 -19.16
CA PRO A 590 -29.30 -15.30 -18.71
C PRO A 590 -28.61 -16.25 -19.70
N MET A 591 -27.44 -16.74 -19.30
CA MET A 591 -26.55 -17.61 -20.09
C MET A 591 -26.13 -18.85 -19.30
N VAL A 592 -25.67 -19.89 -19.99
CA VAL A 592 -25.04 -21.08 -19.39
C VAL A 592 -23.52 -20.97 -19.51
N VAL A 593 -22.78 -21.23 -18.43
CA VAL A 593 -21.30 -21.20 -18.46
C VAL A 593 -20.74 -22.61 -18.35
N VAL A 594 -19.92 -23.04 -19.31
CA VAL A 594 -19.31 -24.37 -19.37
C VAL A 594 -17.82 -24.28 -19.10
N MET A 595 -17.38 -24.87 -17.99
CA MET A 595 -15.98 -24.94 -17.56
C MET A 595 -15.47 -26.37 -17.79
N SER A 596 -14.73 -26.57 -18.89
CA SER A 596 -14.25 -27.88 -19.32
C SER A 596 -12.77 -28.09 -19.01
N ASN A 597 -12.30 -29.34 -19.15
CA ASN A 597 -10.89 -29.66 -18.95
C ASN A 597 -10.10 -29.53 -20.26
N GLY A 598 -9.36 -28.43 -20.41
CA GLY A 598 -8.57 -28.10 -21.58
C GLY A 598 -7.25 -28.87 -21.71
N ASN A 599 -6.89 -29.76 -20.79
CA ASN A 599 -5.63 -30.52 -20.82
C ASN A 599 -5.63 -31.63 -21.89
N VAL A 600 -5.59 -31.24 -23.16
CA VAL A 600 -5.53 -32.12 -24.34
C VAL A 600 -4.55 -31.56 -25.37
N GLY A 601 -4.08 -32.41 -26.30
CA GLY A 601 -3.14 -31.99 -27.34
C GLY A 601 -3.75 -31.15 -28.47
N ASP A 602 -5.07 -31.23 -28.66
CA ASP A 602 -5.83 -30.49 -29.67
C ASP A 602 -7.13 -30.00 -29.03
N PHE A 603 -7.07 -28.78 -28.48
CA PHE A 603 -8.20 -28.20 -27.76
C PHE A 603 -9.31 -27.74 -28.70
N THR A 604 -8.98 -27.23 -29.89
CA THR A 604 -9.98 -26.80 -30.89
C THR A 604 -10.90 -27.97 -31.24
N THR A 605 -10.34 -29.14 -31.53
CA THR A 605 -11.14 -30.35 -31.80
C THR A 605 -11.91 -30.81 -30.56
N GLU A 606 -11.31 -30.76 -29.37
CA GLU A 606 -12.01 -31.13 -28.13
C GLU A 606 -13.22 -30.25 -27.85
N LEU A 607 -13.09 -28.93 -28.03
CA LEU A 607 -14.17 -27.98 -27.83
C LEU A 607 -15.28 -28.20 -28.86
N MET A 608 -14.94 -28.24 -30.15
CA MET A 608 -15.92 -28.23 -31.24
C MET A 608 -16.59 -29.58 -31.48
N GLU A 609 -15.87 -30.69 -31.31
CA GLU A 609 -16.40 -32.02 -31.61
C GLU A 609 -16.92 -32.78 -30.38
N ASN A 610 -16.50 -32.40 -29.17
CA ASN A 610 -16.89 -33.11 -27.94
C ASN A 610 -17.63 -32.23 -26.93
N VAL A 611 -17.02 -31.13 -26.46
CA VAL A 611 -17.57 -30.32 -25.35
C VAL A 611 -18.83 -29.56 -25.77
N ALA A 612 -18.80 -28.80 -26.86
CA ALA A 612 -19.95 -28.02 -27.31
C ALA A 612 -21.16 -28.90 -27.69
N PRO A 613 -20.99 -29.98 -28.49
CA PRO A 613 -22.09 -30.91 -28.76
C PRO A 613 -22.66 -31.59 -27.50
N ALA A 614 -21.81 -31.87 -26.50
CA ALA A 614 -22.28 -32.43 -25.23
C ALA A 614 -23.11 -31.42 -24.42
N ALA A 615 -22.72 -30.13 -24.44
CA ALA A 615 -23.48 -29.06 -23.81
C ALA A 615 -24.85 -28.88 -24.48
N GLU A 616 -24.90 -28.83 -25.81
CA GLU A 616 -26.14 -28.73 -26.60
C GLU A 616 -27.08 -29.93 -26.40
N ALA A 617 -26.53 -31.11 -26.14
CA ALA A 617 -27.32 -32.32 -25.91
C ALA A 617 -27.90 -32.42 -24.50
N GLN A 618 -27.25 -31.81 -23.50
CA GLN A 618 -27.59 -31.95 -22.07
C GLN A 618 -28.24 -30.70 -21.48
N PHE A 619 -27.97 -29.53 -22.06
CA PHE A 619 -28.50 -28.23 -21.65
C PHE A 619 -29.17 -27.56 -22.85
N HIS A 620 -30.16 -26.71 -22.59
CA HIS A 620 -30.90 -25.99 -23.62
C HIS A 620 -30.10 -24.77 -24.08
N VAL A 621 -28.96 -24.99 -24.71
CA VAL A 621 -28.02 -23.94 -25.16
C VAL A 621 -28.00 -23.78 -26.67
N SER A 622 -27.57 -22.61 -27.14
CA SER A 622 -27.58 -22.21 -28.54
C SER A 622 -26.37 -22.76 -29.28
N ASP A 623 -26.58 -23.17 -30.53
CA ASP A 623 -25.53 -23.50 -31.48
C ASP A 623 -25.18 -22.34 -32.43
N ASP A 624 -25.86 -21.19 -32.28
CA ASP A 624 -25.59 -19.96 -33.03
C ASP A 624 -24.27 -19.31 -32.55
N PRO A 625 -23.29 -19.08 -33.43
CA PRO A 625 -22.06 -18.36 -33.08
C PRO A 625 -22.27 -17.00 -32.39
N GLN A 626 -23.34 -16.27 -32.74
CA GLN A 626 -23.68 -14.98 -32.10
C GLN A 626 -24.14 -15.13 -30.65
N GLN A 627 -24.39 -16.36 -30.19
CA GLN A 627 -24.79 -16.71 -28.83
C GLN A 627 -23.75 -17.62 -28.16
N ARG A 628 -22.52 -17.64 -28.68
CA ARG A 628 -21.38 -18.38 -28.12
C ARG A 628 -20.24 -17.43 -27.75
N ALA A 629 -19.75 -17.59 -26.53
CA ALA A 629 -18.56 -16.90 -26.02
C ALA A 629 -17.48 -17.91 -25.63
N LEU A 630 -16.22 -17.55 -25.79
CA LEU A 630 -15.07 -18.33 -25.35
C LEU A 630 -14.04 -17.43 -24.67
N ALA A 631 -13.65 -17.79 -23.45
CA ALA A 631 -12.53 -17.15 -22.79
C ALA A 631 -11.66 -18.14 -22.04
N GLY A 632 -10.43 -17.74 -21.74
CA GLY A 632 -9.56 -18.55 -20.91
C GLY A 632 -8.35 -17.82 -20.39
N LEU A 633 -7.75 -18.39 -19.34
CA LEU A 633 -6.57 -17.84 -18.68
C LEU A 633 -5.28 -18.58 -19.09
N SER A 634 -4.17 -17.86 -19.26
CA SER A 634 -2.84 -18.43 -19.51
C SER A 634 -2.83 -19.43 -20.67
N MET A 635 -2.58 -20.73 -20.41
CA MET A 635 -2.75 -21.81 -21.39
C MET A 635 -4.14 -21.79 -22.05
N GLY A 636 -5.22 -21.65 -21.27
CA GLY A 636 -6.60 -21.55 -21.76
C GLY A 636 -6.84 -20.29 -22.59
N GLY A 637 -6.15 -19.19 -22.31
CA GLY A 637 -6.18 -17.98 -23.12
C GLY A 637 -5.45 -18.18 -24.46
N GLY A 638 -4.32 -18.90 -24.44
CA GLY A 638 -3.63 -19.32 -25.66
C GLY A 638 -4.46 -20.30 -26.50
N GLN A 639 -5.19 -21.22 -25.86
CA GLN A 639 -6.15 -22.11 -26.52
C GLN A 639 -7.31 -21.34 -27.14
N THR A 640 -7.84 -20.35 -26.40
CA THR A 640 -8.88 -19.43 -26.89
C THR A 640 -8.41 -18.66 -28.13
N MET A 641 -7.18 -18.13 -28.09
CA MET A 641 -6.55 -17.48 -29.23
C MET A 641 -6.37 -18.45 -30.40
N GLY A 642 -5.99 -19.71 -30.14
CA GLY A 642 -5.91 -20.76 -31.14
C GLY A 642 -7.24 -20.96 -31.86
N VAL A 643 -8.33 -21.14 -31.11
CA VAL A 643 -9.69 -21.31 -31.67
C VAL A 643 -10.10 -20.11 -32.52
N LEU A 644 -9.88 -18.88 -32.04
CA LEU A 644 -10.16 -17.66 -32.82
C LEU A 644 -9.47 -17.67 -34.18
N THR A 645 -8.20 -18.09 -34.22
CA THR A 645 -7.40 -18.06 -35.45
C THR A 645 -7.65 -19.24 -36.39
N GLU A 646 -8.03 -20.41 -35.85
CA GLU A 646 -8.27 -21.63 -36.62
C GLU A 646 -9.72 -21.75 -37.10
N GLN A 647 -10.68 -21.19 -36.35
CA GLN A 647 -12.12 -21.28 -36.60
C GLN A 647 -12.79 -19.89 -36.43
N PRO A 648 -12.39 -18.88 -37.22
CA PRO A 648 -12.98 -17.54 -37.11
C PRO A 648 -14.48 -17.58 -37.39
N GLY A 649 -15.25 -16.91 -36.52
CA GLY A 649 -16.71 -16.82 -36.62
C GLY A 649 -17.51 -17.95 -35.96
N GLU A 650 -16.87 -18.89 -35.26
CA GLU A 650 -17.58 -19.88 -34.43
C GLU A 650 -18.00 -19.34 -33.04
N PHE A 651 -17.35 -18.26 -32.58
CA PHE A 651 -17.61 -17.59 -31.30
C PHE A 651 -17.58 -16.08 -31.51
N ALA A 652 -18.69 -15.40 -31.22
CA ALA A 652 -18.80 -13.96 -31.38
C ALA A 652 -18.12 -13.17 -30.27
N TYR A 653 -17.90 -13.77 -29.09
CA TYR A 653 -17.28 -13.09 -27.95
C TYR A 653 -16.06 -13.87 -27.48
N ILE A 654 -14.89 -13.23 -27.51
CA ILE A 654 -13.59 -13.82 -27.18
C ILE A 654 -12.90 -13.01 -26.10
N GLY A 655 -12.49 -13.68 -25.01
CA GLY A 655 -11.71 -13.09 -23.93
C GLY A 655 -10.39 -13.82 -23.70
N THR A 656 -9.26 -13.14 -23.76
CA THR A 656 -7.96 -13.76 -23.44
C THR A 656 -7.36 -13.18 -22.18
N PHE A 657 -7.22 -14.00 -21.13
CA PHE A 657 -6.72 -13.56 -19.83
C PHE A 657 -5.28 -14.01 -19.65
N SER A 658 -4.34 -13.07 -19.49
CA SER A 658 -2.90 -13.32 -19.36
C SER A 658 -2.32 -14.27 -20.42
N ALA A 659 -2.58 -14.00 -21.71
CA ALA A 659 -2.16 -14.88 -22.80
C ALA A 659 -1.76 -14.10 -24.05
N ALA A 660 -0.70 -14.56 -24.70
CA ALA A 660 -0.13 -13.93 -25.89
C ALA A 660 -0.40 -14.74 -27.17
N TYR A 661 -0.56 -14.04 -28.29
CA TYR A 661 -0.46 -14.61 -29.63
C TYR A 661 1.02 -14.80 -30.00
N SER A 662 1.39 -16.00 -30.42
CA SER A 662 2.80 -16.38 -30.68
C SER A 662 3.18 -16.43 -32.18
N GLY A 663 2.23 -16.18 -33.09
CA GLY A 663 2.46 -16.19 -34.53
C GLY A 663 2.98 -14.85 -35.07
N ASP A 664 3.56 -14.87 -36.28
CA ASP A 664 3.91 -13.64 -37.02
C ASP A 664 2.70 -13.01 -37.75
N GLY A 665 1.58 -13.74 -37.75
CA GLY A 665 0.30 -13.40 -38.34
C GLY A 665 0.24 -13.53 -39.86
N ALA A 666 1.20 -14.23 -40.50
CA ALA A 666 1.23 -14.40 -41.95
C ALA A 666 0.00 -15.15 -42.53
N ASP A 667 -0.59 -16.04 -41.73
CA ASP A 667 -1.70 -16.92 -42.13
C ASP A 667 -3.04 -16.55 -41.47
N LEU A 668 -3.15 -15.38 -40.81
CA LEU A 668 -4.40 -14.96 -40.18
C LEU A 668 -5.42 -14.48 -41.21
N ASP A 669 -6.64 -15.02 -41.14
CA ASP A 669 -7.79 -14.49 -41.87
C ASP A 669 -8.43 -13.35 -41.07
N VAL A 670 -7.79 -12.17 -41.11
CA VAL A 670 -8.22 -10.97 -40.38
C VAL A 670 -9.65 -10.57 -40.73
N ALA A 671 -10.07 -10.75 -41.99
CA ALA A 671 -11.41 -10.41 -42.42
C ALA A 671 -12.45 -11.32 -41.76
N ALA A 672 -12.21 -12.63 -41.74
CA ALA A 672 -13.10 -13.58 -41.08
C ALA A 672 -13.13 -13.37 -39.56
N ILE A 673 -11.99 -13.05 -38.92
CA ILE A 673 -11.93 -12.73 -37.50
C ILE A 673 -12.80 -11.51 -37.19
N ASN A 674 -12.60 -10.40 -37.90
CA ASN A 674 -13.35 -9.17 -37.63
C ASN A 674 -14.84 -9.29 -37.99
N GLU A 675 -15.21 -10.05 -39.03
CA GLU A 675 -16.61 -10.26 -39.42
C GLU A 675 -17.33 -11.21 -38.45
N GLY A 676 -16.61 -12.20 -37.90
CA GLY A 676 -17.16 -13.26 -37.05
C GLY A 676 -17.09 -12.99 -35.54
N THR A 677 -16.45 -11.90 -35.12
CA THR A 677 -16.24 -11.59 -33.70
C THR A 677 -16.83 -10.21 -33.36
N THR A 678 -17.88 -10.21 -32.54
CA THR A 678 -18.49 -9.01 -31.96
C THR A 678 -17.59 -8.34 -30.93
N LEU A 679 -16.93 -9.14 -30.08
CA LEU A 679 -16.03 -8.64 -29.04
C LEU A 679 -14.79 -9.54 -28.95
N LEU A 680 -13.61 -8.96 -29.14
CA LEU A 680 -12.33 -9.57 -28.78
C LEU A 680 -11.69 -8.68 -27.72
N ARG A 681 -11.54 -9.16 -26.48
CA ARG A 681 -10.98 -8.38 -25.38
C ARG A 681 -9.79 -9.06 -24.73
N LEU A 682 -8.71 -8.31 -24.56
CA LEU A 682 -7.46 -8.78 -23.96
C LEU A 682 -7.40 -8.29 -22.51
N TYR A 683 -6.97 -9.16 -21.60
CA TYR A 683 -6.74 -8.86 -20.19
C TYR A 683 -5.36 -9.38 -19.79
N ASN A 684 -4.63 -8.61 -18.98
CA ASN A 684 -3.32 -9.03 -18.49
C ASN A 684 -2.99 -8.28 -17.18
N GLY A 685 -2.18 -8.91 -16.34
CA GLY A 685 -1.53 -8.20 -15.24
C GLY A 685 -0.52 -7.16 -15.74
N ASN A 686 0.04 -6.37 -14.84
CA ASN A 686 1.07 -5.38 -15.16
C ASN A 686 2.43 -6.08 -15.39
N ILE A 687 3.54 -5.34 -15.29
CA ILE A 687 4.89 -5.88 -15.53
C ILE A 687 5.28 -7.03 -14.59
N THR A 688 4.51 -7.27 -13.52
CA THR A 688 4.68 -8.42 -12.63
C THR A 688 4.09 -9.72 -13.20
N ASP A 689 3.26 -9.65 -14.23
CA ASP A 689 2.82 -10.80 -15.02
C ASP A 689 3.85 -11.11 -16.11
N PHE A 690 4.45 -12.31 -16.08
CA PHE A 690 5.48 -12.71 -17.05
C PHE A 690 4.97 -12.72 -18.51
N THR A 691 3.65 -12.70 -18.73
CA THR A 691 3.06 -12.60 -20.07
C THR A 691 2.92 -11.17 -20.59
N TYR A 692 3.18 -10.14 -19.76
CA TYR A 692 3.11 -8.71 -20.12
C TYR A 692 3.77 -8.41 -21.47
N GLY A 693 5.05 -8.75 -21.63
CA GLY A 693 5.77 -8.51 -22.89
C GLY A 693 5.18 -9.28 -24.08
N GLY A 694 4.61 -10.46 -23.85
CA GLY A 694 3.91 -11.24 -24.88
C GLY A 694 2.60 -10.58 -25.34
N VAL A 695 1.83 -10.03 -24.41
CA VAL A 695 0.59 -9.32 -24.71
C VAL A 695 0.87 -7.99 -25.41
N VAL A 696 1.90 -7.25 -25.01
CA VAL A 696 2.38 -6.06 -25.76
C VAL A 696 2.66 -6.44 -27.23
N ASN A 697 3.42 -7.50 -27.48
CA ASN A 697 3.71 -7.96 -28.84
C ASN A 697 2.44 -8.42 -29.60
N THR A 698 1.45 -8.95 -28.90
CA THR A 698 0.15 -9.35 -29.47
C THR A 698 -0.60 -8.14 -29.97
N MET A 699 -0.72 -7.10 -29.14
CA MET A 699 -1.35 -5.83 -29.50
C MET A 699 -0.65 -5.18 -30.71
N GLU A 700 0.67 -5.07 -30.69
CA GLU A 700 1.44 -4.54 -31.83
C GLU A 700 1.20 -5.33 -33.13
N THR A 701 1.05 -6.64 -33.02
CA THR A 701 0.76 -7.52 -34.16
C THR A 701 -0.65 -7.32 -34.67
N PHE A 702 -1.64 -7.21 -33.79
CA PHE A 702 -3.04 -6.99 -34.14
C PHE A 702 -3.25 -5.62 -34.77
N ASP A 703 -2.65 -4.57 -34.22
CA ASP A 703 -2.64 -3.22 -34.79
C ASP A 703 -2.05 -3.20 -36.20
N ARG A 704 -0.90 -3.87 -36.38
CA ARG A 704 -0.23 -3.96 -37.68
C ARG A 704 -1.08 -4.68 -38.73
N LEU A 705 -1.87 -5.67 -38.33
CA LEU A 705 -2.68 -6.50 -39.23
C LEU A 705 -4.11 -5.99 -39.40
N GLY A 706 -4.59 -5.11 -38.52
CA GLY A 706 -5.95 -4.60 -38.50
C GLY A 706 -6.96 -5.58 -37.90
N VAL A 707 -6.54 -6.41 -36.94
CA VAL A 707 -7.46 -7.21 -36.11
C VAL A 707 -8.12 -6.29 -35.09
N ALA A 708 -9.44 -6.26 -35.03
CA ALA A 708 -10.18 -5.46 -34.05
C ALA A 708 -10.15 -6.12 -32.67
N TYR A 709 -9.75 -5.38 -31.64
CA TYR A 709 -9.75 -5.83 -30.25
C TYR A 709 -9.94 -4.66 -29.28
N GLU A 710 -10.30 -4.98 -28.04
CA GLU A 710 -10.36 -4.08 -26.91
C GLU A 710 -9.26 -4.41 -25.89
N PHE A 711 -8.67 -3.37 -25.30
CA PHE A 711 -7.75 -3.45 -24.17
C PHE A 711 -7.90 -2.19 -23.32
N ASP A 712 -8.17 -2.37 -22.02
CA ASP A 712 -8.57 -1.28 -21.11
C ASP A 712 -7.53 -1.03 -20.02
N GLY A 713 -6.26 -1.30 -20.33
CA GLY A 713 -5.14 -1.15 -19.42
C GLY A 713 -4.74 -2.44 -18.71
N TRP A 714 -3.71 -2.30 -17.89
CA TRP A 714 -3.11 -3.39 -17.12
C TRP A 714 -3.82 -3.51 -15.77
N PHE A 715 -4.13 -4.73 -15.35
CA PHE A 715 -4.50 -4.97 -13.97
C PHE A 715 -3.25 -4.92 -13.08
N GLU A 716 -3.32 -4.27 -11.93
CA GLU A 716 -2.23 -4.22 -10.96
C GLU A 716 -2.09 -5.56 -10.23
N GLY A 717 -1.46 -6.53 -10.90
CA GLY A 717 -1.25 -7.84 -10.32
C GLY A 717 -0.42 -8.77 -11.17
N PRO A 718 0.11 -9.85 -10.57
CA PRO A 718 0.92 -10.83 -11.26
C PRO A 718 0.07 -11.77 -12.11
N HIS A 719 0.73 -12.80 -12.63
CA HIS A 719 0.08 -13.94 -13.26
C HIS A 719 -0.66 -14.82 -12.21
N GLY A 720 -1.78 -14.33 -11.70
CA GLY A 720 -2.50 -14.92 -10.56
C GLY A 720 -4.02 -14.83 -10.67
N TRP A 721 -4.70 -15.46 -9.70
CA TRP A 721 -6.16 -15.55 -9.69
C TRP A 721 -6.85 -14.21 -9.53
N ASP A 722 -6.25 -13.24 -8.85
CA ASP A 722 -6.79 -11.88 -8.70
C ASP A 722 -7.01 -11.23 -10.08
N THR A 723 -6.00 -11.32 -10.96
CA THR A 723 -6.06 -10.85 -12.35
C THR A 723 -7.17 -11.53 -13.16
N TRP A 724 -7.36 -12.84 -12.99
CA TRP A 724 -8.37 -13.58 -13.75
C TRP A 724 -9.79 -13.44 -13.18
N GLN A 725 -9.92 -13.23 -11.88
CA GLN A 725 -11.19 -12.86 -11.23
C GLN A 725 -11.63 -11.47 -11.69
N TYR A 726 -10.70 -10.51 -11.77
CA TYR A 726 -10.95 -9.20 -12.38
C TYR A 726 -11.39 -9.34 -13.84
N ALA A 727 -10.66 -10.11 -14.64
CA ALA A 727 -11.00 -10.32 -16.05
C ALA A 727 -12.39 -10.93 -16.24
N LEU A 728 -12.77 -11.94 -15.43
CA LEU A 728 -14.11 -12.54 -15.49
C LEU A 728 -15.19 -11.55 -15.04
N THR A 729 -14.92 -10.76 -14.00
CA THR A 729 -15.83 -9.73 -13.47
C THR A 729 -16.12 -8.64 -14.51
N ASP A 730 -15.13 -8.25 -15.31
CA ASP A 730 -15.34 -7.28 -16.39
C ASP A 730 -15.93 -7.92 -17.66
N PHE A 731 -15.51 -9.13 -18.00
CA PHE A 731 -15.87 -9.75 -19.29
C PHE A 731 -17.30 -10.30 -19.31
N ALA A 732 -17.74 -10.99 -18.24
CA ALA A 732 -19.04 -11.68 -18.24
C ALA A 732 -20.25 -10.75 -18.51
N PRO A 733 -20.33 -9.52 -17.95
CA PRO A 733 -21.42 -8.59 -18.23
C PRO A 733 -21.50 -8.08 -19.68
N ARG A 734 -20.42 -8.21 -20.45
CA ARG A 734 -20.34 -7.72 -21.84
C ARG A 734 -20.85 -8.75 -22.85
N LEU A 735 -21.19 -9.95 -22.39
CA LEU A 735 -21.59 -11.06 -23.25
C LEU A 735 -23.07 -10.97 -23.64
N PHE A 736 -23.35 -11.23 -24.91
CA PHE A 736 -24.70 -11.43 -25.47
C PHE A 736 -25.67 -10.26 -25.30
N ASP A 737 -25.17 -9.05 -25.04
CA ASP A 737 -26.01 -7.87 -24.93
C ASP A 737 -26.73 -7.60 -26.26
N SER A 738 -28.04 -7.84 -26.23
CA SER A 738 -28.96 -7.73 -27.38
C SER A 738 -29.07 -6.32 -27.97
N ALA A 739 -28.50 -5.30 -27.32
CA ALA A 739 -28.42 -3.94 -27.84
C ALA A 739 -27.48 -3.80 -29.07
N THR A 740 -26.65 -4.80 -29.38
CA THR A 740 -25.62 -4.72 -30.42
C THR A 740 -25.95 -5.42 -31.75
N ALA A 741 -27.13 -6.06 -31.87
CA ALA A 741 -27.41 -7.02 -32.95
C ALA A 741 -28.27 -6.52 -34.13
N GLU A 742 -28.74 -5.27 -34.15
CA GLU A 742 -29.44 -4.68 -35.31
C GLU A 742 -28.64 -3.51 -35.91
N ASP A 743 -27.59 -3.79 -36.68
CA ASP A 743 -27.26 -3.05 -37.91
C ASP A 743 -26.00 -3.63 -38.57
N SER A 744 -26.19 -4.43 -39.64
CA SER A 744 -25.11 -4.80 -40.56
C SER A 744 -25.54 -4.53 -41.99
N ASP A 745 -25.20 -3.33 -42.49
CA ASP A 745 -25.10 -3.07 -43.93
C ASP A 745 -24.28 -1.79 -44.21
N GLY A 746 -23.01 -1.98 -44.57
CA GLY A 746 -22.13 -0.93 -45.07
C GLY A 746 -21.00 -0.55 -44.11
N ILE A 747 -19.82 -0.20 -44.64
CA ILE A 747 -18.79 0.45 -43.83
C ILE A 747 -19.29 1.85 -43.52
N GLU A 748 -19.84 2.01 -42.32
CA GLU A 748 -20.13 3.28 -41.70
C GLU A 748 -18.94 3.65 -40.80
N ILE A 749 -18.47 4.89 -40.89
CA ILE A 749 -17.66 5.45 -39.80
C ILE A 749 -18.69 5.82 -38.75
N GLU A 750 -18.82 4.95 -37.75
CA GLU A 750 -19.66 5.17 -36.60
C GLU A 750 -18.78 5.21 -35.36
N ALA A 751 -18.83 6.34 -34.67
CA ALA A 751 -18.30 6.52 -33.35
C ALA A 751 -19.50 6.49 -32.40
N THR A 752 -19.75 5.35 -31.78
CA THR A 752 -20.77 5.23 -30.74
C THR A 752 -20.12 5.56 -29.41
N VAL A 753 -20.16 6.86 -29.08
CA VAL A 753 -20.20 7.31 -27.69
C VAL A 753 -21.40 6.59 -27.06
N PRO A 754 -21.27 5.96 -25.88
CA PRO A 754 -22.38 5.24 -25.24
C PRO A 754 -23.64 6.09 -25.21
N GLU A 755 -24.83 5.47 -25.18
CA GLU A 755 -26.02 6.20 -24.73
C GLU A 755 -25.64 6.76 -23.36
N ALA A 756 -25.41 8.06 -23.33
CA ALA A 756 -25.10 8.75 -22.11
C ALA A 756 -26.27 8.42 -21.18
N ALA A 757 -25.98 7.82 -20.03
CA ALA A 757 -26.75 8.15 -18.85
C ALA A 757 -27.00 9.65 -18.94
N ASP A 758 -28.28 10.05 -19.06
CA ASP A 758 -28.72 11.41 -19.42
C ASP A 758 -27.61 12.42 -19.16
N GLY A 759 -26.93 12.85 -20.23
CA GLY A 759 -25.75 13.71 -20.11
C GLY A 759 -26.10 14.82 -19.12
N TYR A 760 -25.32 14.93 -18.06
CA TYR A 760 -25.67 15.77 -16.94
C TYR A 760 -24.72 16.96 -16.88
N LEU A 761 -25.29 18.06 -16.44
CA LEU A 761 -24.55 19.25 -16.09
C LEU A 761 -24.55 19.32 -14.56
N SER A 762 -23.43 18.97 -13.93
CA SER A 762 -23.31 18.96 -12.47
C SER A 762 -22.28 19.99 -11.98
N LEU A 763 -22.49 20.40 -10.73
CA LEU A 763 -21.62 21.28 -9.97
C LEU A 763 -21.25 20.54 -8.69
N THR A 764 -19.96 20.34 -8.43
CA THR A 764 -19.46 19.87 -7.14
C THR A 764 -18.57 20.94 -6.51
N ILE A 765 -18.53 20.95 -5.18
CA ILE A 765 -17.68 21.84 -4.38
C ILE A 765 -16.75 20.91 -3.60
N ALA A 766 -15.45 21.16 -3.66
CA ALA A 766 -14.46 20.39 -2.90
C ALA A 766 -14.82 20.36 -1.40
N GLU A 767 -14.51 19.24 -0.76
CA GLU A 767 -14.72 19.09 0.68
C GLU A 767 -13.94 20.18 1.43
N HIS A 768 -14.63 20.87 2.34
CA HIS A 768 -14.05 21.92 3.17
C HIS A 768 -14.63 21.77 4.57
N GLY A 769 -13.77 21.84 5.60
CA GLY A 769 -14.07 21.53 7.00
C GLY A 769 -15.05 22.47 7.73
N GLY A 770 -16.23 22.71 7.16
CA GLY A 770 -17.37 23.41 7.75
C GLY A 770 -17.63 24.82 7.19
N SER A 771 -16.63 25.69 7.16
CA SER A 771 -16.77 27.07 6.64
C SER A 771 -15.45 27.64 6.12
N VAL A 772 -15.52 28.48 5.09
CA VAL A 772 -14.38 29.27 4.62
C VAL A 772 -14.08 30.39 5.61
N SER A 773 -12.88 30.40 6.20
CA SER A 773 -12.42 31.47 7.08
C SER A 773 -11.75 32.58 6.26
N LEU A 774 -12.11 33.83 6.52
CA LEU A 774 -11.35 34.97 6.02
C LEU A 774 -10.27 35.31 7.04
N GLY A 775 -9.04 35.57 6.57
CA GLY A 775 -7.89 35.87 7.41
C GLY A 775 -8.02 37.16 8.23
N GLU A 776 -6.96 37.51 8.97
CA GLU A 776 -6.96 38.66 9.88
C GLU A 776 -7.33 39.98 9.18
N ALA A 777 -8.15 40.80 9.85
CA ALA A 777 -8.59 42.08 9.33
C ALA A 777 -7.43 43.10 9.25
N LEU A 778 -7.07 43.51 8.04
CA LEU A 778 -6.09 44.55 7.79
C LEU A 778 -6.78 45.92 7.72
N ASN A 779 -6.27 46.89 8.48
CA ASN A 779 -6.78 48.26 8.46
C ASN A 779 -6.14 49.06 7.31
N ALA A 780 -6.95 49.42 6.31
CA ALA A 780 -6.54 50.20 5.14
C ALA A 780 -6.78 51.72 5.32
N GLY A 781 -7.06 52.18 6.55
CA GLY A 781 -7.23 53.58 6.93
C GLY A 781 -8.70 54.00 7.05
N ASP A 782 -9.51 53.82 6.01
CA ASP A 782 -10.95 54.14 5.99
C ASP A 782 -11.87 52.90 6.06
N ARG A 783 -11.29 51.71 5.98
CA ARG A 783 -11.97 50.40 6.02
C ARG A 783 -11.07 49.29 6.61
N LEU A 784 -11.67 48.17 6.97
CA LEU A 784 -11.02 46.90 7.28
C LEU A 784 -11.20 45.94 6.09
N ALA A 785 -10.14 45.24 5.71
CA ALA A 785 -10.13 44.26 4.61
C ALA A 785 -9.72 42.88 5.13
N MET A 786 -10.45 41.84 4.74
CA MET A 786 -10.17 40.44 5.08
C MET A 786 -10.17 39.62 3.79
N ALA A 787 -9.18 38.75 3.61
CA ALA A 787 -9.03 37.92 2.42
C ALA A 787 -9.15 36.43 2.76
N GLY A 788 -9.67 35.63 1.82
CA GLY A 788 -9.71 34.18 1.92
C GLY A 788 -9.91 33.58 0.54
N GLU A 789 -10.02 32.26 0.45
CA GLU A 789 -10.17 31.56 -0.82
C GLU A 789 -11.40 30.65 -0.81
N LEU A 790 -12.13 30.64 -1.92
CA LEU A 790 -13.26 29.74 -2.12
C LEU A 790 -12.75 28.32 -2.41
N PRO A 791 -13.33 27.25 -1.84
CA PRO A 791 -13.00 25.88 -2.22
C PRO A 791 -13.21 25.66 -3.72
N ALA A 792 -12.42 24.76 -4.32
CA ALA A 792 -12.52 24.47 -5.74
C ALA A 792 -13.95 24.04 -6.11
N ILE A 793 -14.51 24.67 -7.13
CA ILE A 793 -15.82 24.37 -7.69
C ILE A 793 -15.61 23.72 -9.04
N THR A 794 -16.01 22.45 -9.15
CA THR A 794 -15.87 21.67 -10.38
C THR A 794 -17.20 21.61 -11.12
N VAL A 795 -17.18 21.98 -12.39
CA VAL A 795 -18.30 21.77 -13.31
C VAL A 795 -17.97 20.59 -14.21
N THR A 796 -18.86 19.60 -14.25
CA THR A 796 -18.79 18.48 -15.19
C THR A 796 -19.97 18.61 -16.15
N ASP A 797 -19.67 18.77 -17.44
CA ASP A 797 -20.68 18.70 -18.51
C ASP A 797 -20.39 17.49 -19.39
N SER A 798 -21.27 16.50 -19.30
CA SER A 798 -21.27 15.31 -20.16
C SER A 798 -22.39 15.33 -21.21
N ARG A 799 -23.11 16.45 -21.36
CA ARG A 799 -24.20 16.59 -22.35
C ARG A 799 -23.66 16.53 -23.77
N THR A 800 -24.36 15.78 -24.63
CA THR A 800 -24.10 15.76 -26.07
C THR A 800 -24.49 17.08 -26.73
N ASP A 801 -23.98 17.33 -27.94
CA ASP A 801 -24.36 18.51 -28.73
C ASP A 801 -25.87 18.56 -29.02
N GLU A 802 -26.54 17.41 -29.07
CA GLU A 802 -28.00 17.32 -29.21
C GLU A 802 -28.75 17.70 -27.92
N GLN A 803 -28.19 17.38 -26.74
CA GLN A 803 -28.75 17.70 -25.42
C GLN A 803 -28.52 19.17 -25.02
N ALA A 804 -27.34 19.74 -25.34
CA ALA A 804 -26.97 21.11 -24.99
C ALA A 804 -27.25 22.13 -26.12
N GLY A 805 -27.43 21.71 -27.37
CA GLY A 805 -27.57 22.61 -28.53
C GLY A 805 -26.33 23.49 -28.72
N ASP A 806 -26.53 24.75 -29.12
CA ASP A 806 -25.46 25.75 -29.21
C ASP A 806 -25.17 26.43 -27.85
N THR A 807 -25.74 25.94 -26.76
CA THR A 807 -25.68 26.59 -25.45
C THR A 807 -24.44 26.16 -24.66
N GLY A 808 -23.78 27.13 -24.04
CA GLY A 808 -22.75 26.91 -23.05
C GLY A 808 -23.34 26.71 -21.66
N TRP A 809 -22.52 26.88 -20.63
CA TRP A 809 -22.98 27.00 -19.25
C TRP A 809 -22.20 28.09 -18.53
N ALA A 810 -22.83 28.67 -17.51
CA ALA A 810 -22.20 29.63 -16.64
C ALA A 810 -22.50 29.28 -15.18
N VAL A 811 -21.47 29.39 -14.36
CA VAL A 811 -21.61 29.36 -12.91
C VAL A 811 -21.65 30.79 -12.41
N SER A 812 -22.65 31.09 -11.61
CA SER A 812 -22.70 32.36 -10.88
C SER A 812 -22.78 32.13 -9.39
N GLY A 813 -22.14 33.00 -8.61
CA GLY A 813 -22.24 33.02 -7.16
C GLY A 813 -22.87 34.32 -6.69
N GLN A 814 -23.60 34.22 -5.59
CA GLN A 814 -24.10 35.36 -4.83
C GLN A 814 -23.93 35.07 -3.34
N SER A 815 -23.70 36.10 -2.55
CA SER A 815 -23.57 35.97 -1.11
C SER A 815 -24.85 36.42 -0.41
N SER A 816 -25.18 35.77 0.71
CA SER A 816 -26.11 36.36 1.67
C SER A 816 -25.44 37.51 2.42
N ALA A 817 -26.23 38.38 3.07
CA ALA A 817 -25.66 39.25 4.10
C ALA A 817 -24.94 38.38 5.15
N LEU A 818 -23.82 38.88 5.68
CA LEU A 818 -23.12 38.23 6.78
C LEU A 818 -23.69 38.78 8.09
N ALA A 819 -24.23 37.91 8.94
CA ALA A 819 -24.88 38.29 10.20
C ALA A 819 -23.98 37.97 11.39
N GLY A 820 -23.88 38.90 12.34
CA GLY A 820 -23.01 38.76 13.51
C GLY A 820 -23.30 39.84 14.56
N ALA A 821 -23.20 39.51 15.85
CA ALA A 821 -23.32 40.44 16.98
C ALA A 821 -24.58 41.36 17.02
N GLY A 822 -25.64 41.06 16.28
CA GLY A 822 -26.84 41.90 16.19
C GLY A 822 -26.81 42.95 15.07
N ALA A 823 -25.77 42.91 14.23
CA ALA A 823 -25.60 43.71 13.02
C ALA A 823 -25.51 42.82 11.76
N GLU A 824 -25.69 43.43 10.60
CA GLU A 824 -25.56 42.76 9.30
C GLU A 824 -24.57 43.53 8.42
N ILE A 825 -23.65 42.81 7.79
CA ILE A 825 -22.81 43.31 6.71
C ILE A 825 -23.47 42.87 5.40
N GLY A 826 -23.82 43.84 4.57
CA GLY A 826 -24.45 43.55 3.28
C GLY A 826 -23.53 42.73 2.38
N ALA A 827 -24.12 41.85 1.56
CA ALA A 827 -23.39 41.04 0.59
C ALA A 827 -22.62 41.87 -0.46
N ASP A 828 -22.96 43.15 -0.60
CA ASP A 828 -22.29 44.12 -1.46
C ASP A 828 -20.89 44.48 -0.95
N HIS A 829 -20.55 44.15 0.29
CA HIS A 829 -19.22 44.33 0.86
C HIS A 829 -18.23 43.21 0.52
N LEU A 830 -18.72 42.05 0.07
CA LEU A 830 -17.89 40.91 -0.33
C LEU A 830 -17.65 40.98 -1.85
N GLY A 831 -16.40 41.15 -2.24
CA GLY A 831 -15.92 41.00 -3.61
C GLY A 831 -15.24 39.65 -3.84
N TRP A 832 -14.99 39.33 -5.11
CA TRP A 832 -14.21 38.15 -5.45
C TRP A 832 -13.39 38.32 -6.74
N THR A 833 -12.36 37.51 -6.90
CA THR A 833 -11.58 37.39 -8.13
C THR A 833 -11.56 35.94 -8.59
N PRO A 834 -12.43 35.56 -9.54
CA PRO A 834 -12.45 34.20 -10.07
C PRO A 834 -11.18 33.84 -10.83
N MET A 835 -10.76 32.58 -10.71
CA MET A 835 -9.63 32.02 -11.44
C MET A 835 -9.88 30.55 -11.77
N LEU A 836 -9.42 30.12 -12.94
CA LEU A 836 -9.46 28.71 -13.33
C LEU A 836 -8.30 27.98 -12.66
N ALA A 837 -8.55 26.76 -12.18
CA ALA A 837 -7.48 25.90 -11.67
C ALA A 837 -6.53 25.45 -12.79
N ASN A 838 -7.06 25.29 -14.01
CA ASN A 838 -6.30 24.98 -15.23
C ASN A 838 -6.90 25.72 -16.43
N GLU A 839 -6.07 26.16 -17.38
CA GLU A 839 -6.54 26.81 -18.60
C GLU A 839 -7.20 25.78 -19.56
N ARG A 840 -8.34 26.14 -20.14
CA ARG A 840 -9.03 25.34 -21.17
C ARG A 840 -9.63 26.27 -22.22
N ASP A 841 -9.36 25.99 -23.49
CA ASP A 841 -9.93 26.74 -24.60
C ASP A 841 -11.48 26.72 -24.53
N GLY A 842 -12.09 27.89 -24.72
CA GLY A 842 -13.54 28.06 -24.65
C GLY A 842 -14.13 28.15 -23.24
N VAL A 843 -13.31 28.09 -22.17
CA VAL A 843 -13.73 28.39 -20.79
C VAL A 843 -13.03 29.65 -20.29
N VAL A 844 -13.79 30.57 -19.71
CA VAL A 844 -13.26 31.81 -19.15
C VAL A 844 -13.71 32.00 -17.71
N ALA A 845 -12.77 32.42 -16.86
CA ALA A 845 -13.10 32.91 -15.54
C ALA A 845 -13.93 34.20 -15.63
N GLY A 846 -14.81 34.39 -14.66
CA GLY A 846 -15.56 35.63 -14.49
C GLY A 846 -14.63 36.81 -14.20
N SER A 847 -15.10 38.02 -14.49
CA SER A 847 -14.36 39.23 -14.14
C SER A 847 -14.30 39.42 -12.63
N ALA A 848 -13.21 40.00 -12.12
CA ALA A 848 -13.11 40.44 -10.74
C ALA A 848 -14.26 41.39 -10.38
N VAL A 849 -14.84 41.20 -9.20
CA VAL A 849 -15.94 42.01 -8.68
C VAL A 849 -15.52 42.67 -7.39
N ASP A 850 -15.43 43.99 -7.43
CA ASP A 850 -15.12 44.80 -6.26
C ASP A 850 -16.32 44.92 -5.31
N GLY A 851 -16.04 44.99 -4.01
CA GLY A 851 -17.02 45.35 -3.00
C GLY A 851 -17.44 46.83 -3.09
N VAL A 852 -18.52 47.19 -2.40
CA VAL A 852 -19.15 48.52 -2.43
C VAL A 852 -18.21 49.64 -2.02
N LEU A 853 -17.28 49.38 -1.10
CA LEU A 853 -16.30 50.37 -0.65
C LEU A 853 -15.22 50.64 -1.71
N SER A 854 -14.98 49.69 -2.60
CA SER A 854 -14.09 49.83 -3.76
C SER A 854 -14.81 50.28 -5.03
N GLY A 855 -16.12 50.60 -4.92
CA GLY A 855 -16.92 51.17 -6.00
C GLY A 855 -17.65 50.14 -6.86
N GLY A 856 -17.59 48.86 -6.50
CA GLY A 856 -18.35 47.80 -7.13
C GLY A 856 -19.70 47.52 -6.45
N GLY A 857 -20.34 46.42 -6.84
CA GLY A 857 -21.62 45.98 -6.26
C GLY A 857 -21.50 44.75 -5.35
N GLY A 858 -20.29 44.20 -5.20
CA GLY A 858 -20.03 42.94 -4.51
C GLY A 858 -20.88 41.78 -5.00
N LEU A 859 -21.04 40.78 -4.13
CA LEU A 859 -21.84 39.58 -4.37
C LEU A 859 -23.30 39.72 -3.93
N ALA A 860 -23.83 40.94 -3.77
CA ALA A 860 -25.24 41.19 -3.47
C ALA A 860 -26.19 40.82 -4.61
N ALA A 861 -25.68 40.67 -5.82
CA ALA A 861 -26.37 40.10 -6.97
C ALA A 861 -25.51 38.97 -7.55
N PRO A 862 -26.09 38.01 -8.28
CA PRO A 862 -25.33 36.96 -8.95
C PRO A 862 -24.23 37.53 -9.83
N GLN A 863 -22.99 37.12 -9.56
CA GLN A 863 -21.81 37.43 -10.34
C GLN A 863 -21.25 36.17 -10.96
N ARG A 864 -20.63 36.28 -12.13
CA ARG A 864 -20.08 35.13 -12.85
C ARG A 864 -18.79 34.65 -12.17
N LEU A 865 -18.70 33.35 -11.90
CA LEU A 865 -17.49 32.68 -11.44
C LEU A 865 -16.70 32.13 -12.62
N LEU A 866 -17.36 31.39 -13.50
CA LEU A 866 -16.80 30.93 -14.75
C LEU A 866 -17.91 30.68 -15.77
N GLU A 867 -17.56 30.67 -17.04
CA GLU A 867 -18.44 30.23 -18.11
C GLU A 867 -17.68 29.46 -19.18
N ALA A 868 -18.36 28.53 -19.80
CA ALA A 868 -17.89 27.83 -20.98
C ALA A 868 -18.79 28.17 -22.17
N ALA A 869 -18.17 28.56 -23.28
CA ALA A 869 -18.83 28.62 -24.58
C ALA A 869 -19.12 27.20 -25.09
N SER A 870 -20.00 27.08 -26.09
CA SER A 870 -20.36 25.77 -26.66
C SER A 870 -19.16 24.92 -27.09
N GLU A 871 -18.12 25.55 -27.60
CA GLU A 871 -16.88 24.91 -28.06
C GLU A 871 -15.98 24.37 -26.93
N GLY A 872 -16.14 24.87 -25.70
CA GLY A 872 -15.33 24.49 -24.54
C GLY A 872 -16.12 23.91 -23.37
N ARG A 873 -17.42 23.60 -23.56
CA ARG A 873 -18.33 23.20 -22.47
C ARG A 873 -18.05 21.81 -21.91
N SER A 874 -17.63 20.87 -22.75
CA SER A 874 -17.57 19.45 -22.42
C SER A 874 -16.39 19.09 -21.51
N GLY A 875 -16.60 18.12 -20.61
CA GLY A 875 -15.60 17.65 -19.66
C GLY A 875 -15.50 18.51 -18.39
N SER A 876 -14.69 18.05 -17.43
CA SER A 876 -14.59 18.68 -16.11
C SER A 876 -13.64 19.88 -16.10
N ILE A 877 -14.03 20.96 -15.41
CA ILE A 877 -13.14 22.09 -15.12
C ILE A 877 -13.41 22.65 -13.72
N ALA A 878 -12.34 22.93 -13.00
CA ALA A 878 -12.38 23.51 -11.67
C ALA A 878 -12.04 25.01 -11.71
N ALA A 879 -12.74 25.78 -10.88
CA ALA A 879 -12.41 27.18 -10.61
C ALA A 879 -12.44 27.46 -9.11
N THR A 880 -11.62 28.41 -8.70
CA THR A 880 -11.61 28.99 -7.34
C THR A 880 -11.84 30.49 -7.45
N ALA A 881 -11.97 31.18 -6.32
CA ALA A 881 -11.98 32.64 -6.28
C ALA A 881 -11.33 33.15 -4.99
N GLU A 882 -10.45 34.14 -5.14
CA GLU A 882 -10.02 34.95 -3.99
C GLU A 882 -11.22 35.79 -3.52
N LEU A 883 -11.53 35.72 -2.23
CA LEU A 883 -12.58 36.48 -1.57
C LEU A 883 -11.98 37.69 -0.87
N LEU A 884 -12.62 38.85 -1.02
CA LEU A 884 -12.22 40.07 -0.34
C LEU A 884 -13.43 40.74 0.33
N LEU A 885 -13.47 40.75 1.65
CA LEU A 885 -14.51 41.43 2.43
C LEU A 885 -13.98 42.77 2.94
N GLU A 886 -14.62 43.87 2.54
CA GLU A 886 -14.27 45.22 3.00
C GLU A 886 -15.41 45.85 3.80
N VAL A 887 -15.13 46.30 5.04
CA VAL A 887 -16.13 46.94 5.91
C VAL A 887 -15.64 48.27 6.50
N PRO A 888 -16.52 49.22 6.84
CA PRO A 888 -16.12 50.44 7.53
C PRO A 888 -15.35 50.17 8.84
N VAL A 889 -14.39 51.05 9.19
CA VAL A 889 -13.58 50.91 10.42
C VAL A 889 -14.39 50.98 11.73
N ASP A 890 -15.64 51.44 11.68
CA ASP A 890 -16.57 51.51 12.80
C ASP A 890 -17.58 50.34 12.85
N THR A 891 -17.42 49.31 12.00
CA THR A 891 -18.20 48.07 12.08
C THR A 891 -18.04 47.39 13.45
N GLU A 892 -19.15 46.95 14.05
CA GLU A 892 -19.14 46.34 15.39
C GLU A 892 -18.27 45.07 15.42
N PRO A 893 -17.35 44.92 16.40
CA PRO A 893 -16.53 43.71 16.51
C PRO A 893 -17.36 42.45 16.79
N GLY A 894 -17.10 41.37 16.06
CA GLY A 894 -17.74 40.07 16.24
C GLY A 894 -17.50 39.14 15.06
N THR A 895 -17.89 37.88 15.19
CA THR A 895 -17.91 36.93 14.08
C THR A 895 -19.17 37.13 13.24
N TYR A 896 -18.99 37.30 11.93
CA TYR A 896 -20.07 37.44 10.98
C TYR A 896 -20.07 36.25 10.03
N THR A 897 -21.21 35.58 9.87
CA THR A 897 -21.34 34.39 9.03
C THR A 897 -22.37 34.64 7.94
N GLY A 898 -22.04 34.23 6.72
CA GLY A 898 -22.93 34.25 5.56
C GLY A 898 -22.66 33.04 4.68
N ALA A 899 -23.46 32.87 3.63
CA ALA A 899 -23.32 31.77 2.68
C ALA A 899 -23.14 32.32 1.27
N VAL A 900 -22.14 31.83 0.55
CA VAL A 900 -22.04 32.00 -0.90
C VAL A 900 -22.82 30.87 -1.55
N THR A 901 -23.91 31.22 -2.22
CA THR A 901 -24.69 30.27 -3.02
C THR A 901 -24.17 30.31 -4.44
N VAL A 902 -23.72 29.16 -4.92
CA VAL A 902 -23.27 28.98 -6.30
C VAL A 902 -24.34 28.25 -7.09
N SER A 903 -24.58 28.66 -8.32
CA SER A 903 -25.62 28.09 -9.17
C SER A 903 -25.12 27.97 -10.60
N LEU A 904 -25.39 26.81 -11.18
CA LEU A 904 -25.01 26.44 -12.54
C LEU A 904 -26.22 26.60 -13.46
N PHE A 905 -26.02 27.31 -14.57
CA PHE A 905 -27.07 27.60 -15.54
C PHE A 905 -26.57 27.32 -16.96
N PRO A 906 -27.41 26.75 -17.84
CA PRO A 906 -27.15 26.79 -19.28
C PRO A 906 -27.26 28.24 -19.78
N VAL A 907 -26.40 28.63 -20.74
CA VAL A 907 -26.38 29.98 -21.33
C VAL A 907 -26.33 29.92 -22.86
N ASP A 908 -27.12 30.76 -23.53
CA ASP A 908 -27.17 30.88 -25.00
C ASP A 908 -26.02 31.71 -25.58
#